data_AF-A0A959DV05-F1
#
_entry.id   AF-A0A959DV05-F1
#
_cell.length_a   1.000
_cell.length_b   1.000
_cell.length_c   1.000
_cell.angle_alpha   90.00
_cell.angle_beta   90.00
_cell.angle_gamma   90.00
#
_symmetry.space_group_name_H-M   'P 1'
#
loop_
_entity.id
_entity.type
_entity.pdbx_description
1 polymer ?
#
loop_
_entity_poly.entity_id
_entity_poly.type
_entity_poly.pdbx_seq_one_letter_code
_entity_poly.pdbx_strand_id
1 'polypeptide(L)'
;MRTGSYKEKPNRVKIMLTGIIFFLVSITHLASQNYPVQVTCNVIPPVGVSLAELQSPLSSGFQVTAVLTDLGRPSYDVRLRLTIEGQGIVLRTRNEAVLPAIRLFSGEVKVLEPGMIKPYLDVNNLDIEGISKEQFIKAGMRLPEGPYNFCIEAMDYHRITSLPVSNTACSPVLLQEYEPPVLFPPDLSNQILFDNQPPAFQQAVFTWQPQHIGVFPVEYELRIYRQRPGMQQLPQGVIMQETPPYIRIKTATTSYILRPTDPPLLLDETYFAEVQIYPVGYPAIFKNRGKSAFIEFKVAPDEHQICVGPQAYKGHSLTEGIALQWKMATYCDRYVTERLDEKDNTYHYQTFQIGINAALVDTVREVYSGRSYVLRTGCMCGSDTMYSDTIHIDFRRPAVQIPEFECGSDKGMPEPITTLLPVLMEGDTVIASDMRVIIRKAVGSNGTFSGKGHVEVPYFKYARVNAVFKDITINDEHRMISGEMHIIGVGQNILDDDIVDGLNDIQDGLSGISDGLGGVIGNLDSINKMRDILGDNIPPWLIDSIQIIQDLIANTSDDGLKEKLQKLLDELNQQKRDWELMYINLVITLVHNKFDTCEVQKDILAGNYNQSAAVFEDVSLINGPNKAPPLQTELDTKGMGMKTFAISRDELAQDYPEMTQQYANYLTARKGYAVCAITRKIQSEIGNPDGNNRVREFALKLTVVGADIIQPLRAIFERYNWDLNTMEKHPELNDEVEEIFNNALLKLYYRL
;
A
#
# COMPACT_ATOMS: atom_id res chain seq x y z
N MET A 1 41.43 42.63 116.43
CA MET A 1 42.36 43.29 115.49
C MET A 1 43.48 42.33 115.14
N ARG A 2 43.94 42.34 113.86
CA ARG A 2 45.08 41.62 113.26
C ARG A 2 44.84 40.18 112.76
N THR A 3 44.69 40.00 111.44
CA THR A 3 45.66 39.50 110.41
C THR A 3 45.97 38.01 110.59
N GLY A 4 45.71 37.07 109.68
CA GLY A 4 45.86 37.08 108.23
C GLY A 4 47.06 36.19 107.85
N SER A 5 46.83 34.96 107.39
CA SER A 5 47.88 34.11 106.78
C SER A 5 47.27 33.16 105.75
N TYR A 6 47.39 33.52 104.48
CA TYR A 6 47.07 32.68 103.32
C TYR A 6 48.18 31.63 103.13
N LYS A 7 47.83 30.34 103.10
CA LYS A 7 48.70 29.27 102.57
C LYS A 7 48.13 28.81 101.23
N GLU A 8 48.88 29.07 100.17
CA GLU A 8 48.57 28.67 98.80
C GLU A 8 48.50 27.14 98.66
N LYS A 9 47.42 26.65 98.02
CA LYS A 9 47.31 25.26 97.54
C LYS A 9 48.16 25.10 96.27
N PRO A 10 48.95 24.03 96.10
CA PRO A 10 49.71 23.80 94.87
C PRO A 10 48.75 23.52 93.70
N ASN A 11 48.86 24.35 92.67
CA ASN A 11 48.03 24.31 91.46
C ASN A 11 48.25 23.01 90.68
N ARG A 12 47.32 22.06 90.80
CA ARG A 12 47.26 20.83 89.98
C ARG A 12 47.32 21.12 88.46
N VAL A 13 46.86 22.30 88.06
CA VAL A 13 46.95 22.81 86.68
C VAL A 13 48.38 23.06 86.22
N LYS A 14 49.28 23.54 87.11
CA LYS A 14 50.68 23.79 86.76
C LYS A 14 51.44 22.49 86.52
N ILE A 15 51.20 21.46 87.34
CA ILE A 15 51.83 20.13 87.19
C ILE A 15 51.36 19.45 85.91
N MET A 16 50.06 19.56 85.58
CA MET A 16 49.48 19.02 84.35
C MET A 16 49.98 19.76 83.10
N LEU A 17 50.10 21.10 83.14
CA LEU A 17 50.70 21.88 82.04
C LEU A 17 52.17 21.54 81.83
N THR A 18 52.97 21.40 82.90
CA THR A 18 54.38 21.00 82.76
C THR A 18 54.52 19.58 82.20
N GLY A 19 53.61 18.66 82.54
CA GLY A 19 53.60 17.31 81.96
C GLY A 19 53.24 17.30 80.47
N ILE A 20 52.27 18.14 80.07
CA ILE A 20 51.88 18.31 78.65
C ILE A 20 52.99 18.99 77.86
N ILE A 21 53.68 19.98 78.42
CA ILE A 21 54.82 20.65 77.76
C ILE A 21 56.01 19.68 77.63
N PHE A 22 56.30 18.86 78.65
CA PHE A 22 57.36 17.85 78.56
C PHE A 22 57.02 16.75 77.54
N PHE A 23 55.74 16.38 77.42
CA PHE A 23 55.25 15.45 76.40
C PHE A 23 55.31 16.06 74.99
N LEU A 24 54.95 17.34 74.83
CA LEU A 24 55.05 18.09 73.56
C LEU A 24 56.50 18.32 73.11
N VAL A 25 57.42 18.60 74.04
CA VAL A 25 58.85 18.74 73.72
C VAL A 25 59.48 17.40 73.33
N SER A 26 59.02 16.29 73.93
CA SER A 26 59.46 14.94 73.57
C SER A 26 59.04 14.53 72.14
N ILE A 27 57.95 15.09 71.61
CA ILE A 27 57.46 14.82 70.24
C ILE A 27 58.28 15.58 69.18
N THR A 28 59.03 16.62 69.54
CA THR A 28 59.84 17.42 68.59
C THR A 28 61.20 16.80 68.23
N HIS A 29 61.57 15.65 68.82
CA HIS A 29 62.77 14.89 68.48
C HIS A 29 62.54 13.73 67.49
N LEU A 30 61.45 13.76 66.72
CA LEU A 30 61.40 13.04 65.45
C LEU A 30 62.41 13.71 64.50
N ALA A 31 63.64 13.24 64.54
CA ALA A 31 64.69 13.65 63.63
C ALA A 31 64.20 13.52 62.19
N SER A 32 64.06 14.65 61.50
CA SER A 32 64.17 14.67 60.06
C SER A 32 65.57 14.14 59.74
N GLN A 33 65.66 12.88 59.28
CA GLN A 33 66.92 12.30 58.85
C GLN A 33 67.30 13.01 57.55
N ASN A 34 68.22 13.98 57.64
CA ASN A 34 68.79 14.64 56.47
C ASN A 34 69.70 13.65 55.74
N TYR A 35 69.13 12.95 54.77
CA TYR A 35 69.90 12.11 53.87
C TYR A 35 70.67 12.97 52.85
N PRO A 36 71.96 12.66 52.58
CA PRO A 36 72.76 13.38 51.60
C PRO A 36 72.24 13.21 50.16
N VAL A 37 71.46 12.15 49.89
CA VAL A 37 70.79 11.92 48.61
C VAL A 37 69.28 11.88 48.83
N GLN A 38 68.51 12.46 47.92
CA GLN A 38 67.06 12.27 47.86
C GLN A 38 66.72 11.50 46.58
N VAL A 39 65.92 10.46 46.72
CA VAL A 39 65.38 9.68 45.60
C VAL A 39 63.87 9.81 45.53
N THR A 40 63.34 9.75 44.32
CA THR A 40 61.90 9.64 44.06
C THR A 40 61.64 8.42 43.18
N CYS A 41 60.59 7.68 43.49
CA CYS A 41 60.15 6.52 42.72
C CYS A 41 58.71 6.78 42.28
N ASN A 42 58.47 6.77 40.98
CA ASN A 42 57.14 6.89 40.41
C ASN A 42 56.90 5.72 39.45
N VAL A 43 55.95 4.87 39.79
CA VAL A 43 55.43 3.82 38.91
C VAL A 43 54.04 4.25 38.46
N ILE A 44 53.90 4.63 37.19
CA ILE A 44 52.67 5.17 36.60
C ILE A 44 51.89 4.00 35.96
N PRO A 45 50.70 3.65 36.47
CA PRO A 45 49.81 2.68 35.81
C PRO A 45 49.42 3.16 34.41
N PRO A 46 49.16 2.25 33.45
CA PRO A 46 49.11 0.80 33.60
C PRO A 46 50.50 0.15 33.57
N VAL A 47 50.72 -0.84 34.44
CA VAL A 47 51.91 -1.69 34.45
C VAL A 47 51.47 -3.14 34.57
N GLY A 48 51.88 -3.96 33.61
CA GLY A 48 51.55 -5.39 33.63
C GLY A 48 52.32 -6.17 34.70
N VAL A 49 51.96 -7.43 34.86
CA VAL A 49 52.58 -8.36 35.82
C VAL A 49 53.98 -8.85 35.43
N SER A 50 54.45 -8.51 34.23
CA SER A 50 55.67 -9.07 33.63
C SER A 50 56.91 -8.28 34.06
N LEU A 51 57.91 -8.95 34.65
CA LEU A 51 59.18 -8.29 34.96
C LEU A 51 59.92 -7.81 33.69
N ALA A 52 59.74 -8.52 32.58
CA ALA A 52 60.31 -8.14 31.29
C ALA A 52 59.69 -6.83 30.73
N GLU A 53 58.47 -6.51 31.13
CA GLU A 53 57.79 -5.26 30.75
C GLU A 53 58.44 -4.06 31.40
N LEU A 54 58.76 -4.15 32.70
CA LEU A 54 59.49 -3.13 33.44
C LEU A 54 60.92 -2.90 32.92
N GLN A 55 61.48 -3.88 32.21
CA GLN A 55 62.79 -3.79 31.55
C GLN A 55 62.69 -3.26 30.11
N SER A 56 61.48 -3.11 29.56
CA SER A 56 61.26 -2.68 28.19
C SER A 56 61.58 -1.20 28.03
N PRO A 57 62.36 -0.79 27.01
CA PRO A 57 62.61 0.62 26.73
C PRO A 57 61.35 1.37 26.28
N LEU A 58 60.31 0.63 25.86
CA LEU A 58 59.00 1.18 25.50
C LEU A 58 58.11 1.40 26.74
N SER A 59 58.50 0.87 27.91
CA SER A 59 57.76 1.11 29.15
C SER A 59 58.14 2.50 29.71
N SER A 60 57.17 3.42 29.74
CA SER A 60 57.35 4.75 30.36
C SER A 60 56.90 4.78 31.83
N GLY A 61 56.44 3.63 32.33
CA GLY A 61 55.78 3.50 33.62
C GLY A 61 56.70 3.62 34.82
N PHE A 62 57.99 3.24 34.75
CA PHE A 62 58.89 3.24 35.91
C PHE A 62 59.95 4.35 35.82
N GLN A 63 59.77 5.39 36.63
CA GLN A 63 60.64 6.57 36.64
C GLN A 63 61.27 6.75 38.02
N VAL A 64 62.60 6.85 38.04
CA VAL A 64 63.37 7.10 39.25
C VAL A 64 64.19 8.36 39.05
N THR A 65 64.12 9.28 40.00
CA THR A 65 65.03 10.43 40.02
C THR A 65 65.85 10.42 41.30
N ALA A 66 67.07 10.94 41.22
CA ALA A 66 67.97 11.06 42.35
C ALA A 66 68.67 12.41 42.32
N VAL A 67 68.78 13.06 43.47
CA VAL A 67 69.47 14.35 43.63
C VAL A 67 70.40 14.29 44.84
N LEU A 68 71.63 14.79 44.66
CA LEU A 68 72.57 14.98 45.75
C LEU A 68 72.23 16.30 46.45
N THR A 69 71.67 16.22 47.66
CA THR A 69 71.27 17.38 48.47
C THR A 69 72.42 17.89 49.36
N ASP A 70 73.46 17.10 49.56
CA ASP A 70 74.70 17.53 50.23
C ASP A 70 75.56 18.41 49.30
N LEU A 71 75.36 19.73 49.41
CA LEU A 71 76.11 20.74 48.64
C LEU A 71 77.60 20.81 48.97
N GLY A 72 78.05 20.14 50.05
CA GLY A 72 79.46 20.07 50.41
C GLY A 72 80.28 19.09 49.55
N ARG A 73 79.62 18.22 48.78
CA ARG A 73 80.26 17.24 47.90
C ARG A 73 79.98 17.55 46.43
N PRO A 74 81.01 17.66 45.55
CA PRO A 74 80.80 17.98 44.14
C PRO A 74 80.12 16.84 43.37
N SER A 75 80.43 15.59 43.71
CA SER A 75 79.76 14.41 43.18
C SER A 75 79.72 13.27 44.19
N TYR A 76 78.74 12.38 44.06
CA TYR A 76 78.65 11.18 44.89
C TYR A 76 78.20 9.98 44.06
N ASP A 77 78.96 8.89 44.13
CA ASP A 77 78.67 7.65 43.42
C ASP A 77 77.79 6.75 44.30
N VAL A 78 76.59 6.46 43.81
CA VAL A 78 75.62 5.61 44.49
C VAL A 78 75.25 4.41 43.63
N ARG A 79 74.70 3.38 44.25
CA ARG A 79 73.95 2.32 43.57
C ARG A 79 72.54 2.27 44.15
N LEU A 80 71.57 1.78 43.38
CA LEU A 80 70.22 1.61 43.92
C LEU A 80 70.07 0.27 44.65
N ARG A 81 69.12 0.24 45.56
CA ARG A 81 68.49 -0.98 46.07
C ARG A 81 67.00 -0.89 45.71
N LEU A 82 66.58 -1.75 44.80
CA LEU A 82 65.18 -1.90 44.42
C LEU A 82 64.54 -2.99 45.27
N THR A 83 63.36 -2.70 45.80
CA THR A 83 62.51 -3.66 46.49
C THR A 83 61.11 -3.58 45.88
N ILE A 84 60.58 -4.70 45.37
CA ILE A 84 59.20 -4.85 44.92
C ILE A 84 58.52 -5.85 45.86
N GLU A 85 57.56 -5.39 46.63
CA GLU A 85 56.87 -6.23 47.63
C GLU A 85 55.36 -6.18 47.45
N GLY A 86 54.71 -7.34 47.52
CA GLY A 86 53.26 -7.47 47.36
C GLY A 86 52.84 -8.92 47.15
N GLN A 87 51.58 -9.23 47.43
CA GLN A 87 50.99 -10.57 47.27
C GLN A 87 51.80 -11.73 47.87
N GLY A 88 52.51 -11.48 48.98
CA GLY A 88 53.34 -12.49 49.66
C GLY A 88 54.70 -12.78 49.00
N ILE A 89 55.11 -11.99 48.00
CA ILE A 89 56.40 -12.08 47.33
C ILE A 89 57.19 -10.79 47.55
N VAL A 90 58.51 -10.93 47.74
CA VAL A 90 59.45 -9.80 47.80
C VAL A 90 60.59 -10.05 46.81
N LEU A 91 60.76 -9.14 45.85
CA LEU A 91 61.93 -9.08 44.97
C LEU A 91 62.83 -7.96 45.48
N ARG A 92 64.08 -8.26 45.84
CA ARG A 92 65.03 -7.25 46.30
C ARG A 92 66.35 -7.35 45.56
N THR A 93 66.96 -6.22 45.20
CA THR A 93 68.33 -6.21 44.66
C THR A 93 69.29 -6.87 45.64
N ARG A 94 69.97 -7.91 45.17
CA ARG A 94 70.98 -8.65 45.91
C ARG A 94 72.18 -7.78 46.23
N ASN A 95 72.77 -7.97 47.41
CA ASN A 95 73.96 -7.21 47.79
C ASN A 95 75.17 -7.54 46.91
N GLU A 96 75.41 -8.81 46.61
CA GLU A 96 76.53 -9.29 45.78
C GLU A 96 76.37 -9.01 44.27
N ALA A 97 75.26 -8.40 43.83
CA ALA A 97 75.06 -8.06 42.42
C ALA A 97 76.08 -7.01 41.94
N VAL A 98 76.72 -7.29 40.79
CA VAL A 98 77.67 -6.37 40.17
C VAL A 98 76.92 -5.40 39.26
N LEU A 99 76.71 -4.18 39.75
CA LEU A 99 75.89 -3.16 39.09
C LEU A 99 76.72 -1.88 38.86
N PRO A 100 76.45 -1.11 37.78
CA PRO A 100 77.20 0.10 37.47
C PRO A 100 76.93 1.23 38.49
N ALA A 101 77.94 2.06 38.75
CA ALA A 101 77.81 3.23 39.61
C ALA A 101 76.95 4.31 38.95
N ILE A 102 76.06 4.92 39.73
CA ILE A 102 75.26 6.08 39.34
C ILE A 102 75.90 7.30 39.98
N ARG A 103 76.62 8.08 39.17
CA ARG A 103 77.23 9.33 39.61
C ARG A 103 76.18 10.45 39.69
N LEU A 104 76.02 11.04 40.87
CA LEU A 104 75.18 12.22 41.11
C LEU A 104 76.06 13.46 41.25
N PHE A 105 75.60 14.58 40.70
CA PHE A 105 76.24 15.89 40.88
C PHE A 105 75.44 16.75 41.86
N SER A 106 76.15 17.60 42.58
CA SER A 106 75.58 18.43 43.63
C SER A 106 74.47 19.33 43.11
N GLY A 107 73.27 19.25 43.69
CA GLY A 107 72.10 20.06 43.32
C GLY A 107 71.45 19.72 41.97
N GLU A 108 71.96 18.73 41.22
CA GLU A 108 71.39 18.31 39.94
C GLU A 108 70.41 17.14 40.12
N VAL A 109 69.19 17.28 39.60
CA VAL A 109 68.21 16.19 39.57
C VAL A 109 68.56 15.27 38.39
N LYS A 110 69.06 14.07 38.71
CA LYS A 110 69.35 13.05 37.71
C LYS A 110 68.15 12.14 37.51
N VAL A 111 67.54 12.21 36.33
CA VAL A 111 66.53 11.24 35.88
C VAL A 111 67.24 9.99 35.40
N LEU A 112 66.86 8.82 35.94
CA LEU A 112 67.48 7.56 35.57
C LEU A 112 66.79 6.98 34.34
N GLU A 113 67.56 6.81 33.27
CA GLU A 113 67.06 6.20 32.03
C GLU A 113 66.71 4.71 32.25
N PRO A 114 65.74 4.15 31.50
CA PRO A 114 65.35 2.75 31.63
C PRO A 114 66.52 1.76 31.51
N GLY A 115 67.52 2.07 30.66
CA GLY A 115 68.73 1.26 30.51
C GLY A 115 69.59 1.17 31.79
N MET A 116 69.57 2.20 32.64
CA MET A 116 70.28 2.22 33.93
C MET A 116 69.54 1.42 35.00
N ILE A 117 68.21 1.32 34.89
CA ILE A 117 67.34 0.61 35.83
C ILE A 117 67.25 -0.89 35.48
N LYS A 118 67.25 -1.24 34.19
CA LYS A 118 67.12 -2.61 33.69
C LYS A 118 68.00 -3.66 34.42
N PRO A 119 69.28 -3.42 34.72
CA PRO A 119 70.12 -4.38 35.45
C PRO A 119 69.62 -4.71 36.87
N TYR A 120 68.92 -3.77 37.52
CA TYR A 120 68.35 -3.95 38.85
C TYR A 120 67.08 -4.81 38.85
N LEU A 121 66.43 -4.93 37.70
CA LEU A 121 65.24 -5.77 37.47
C LEU A 121 65.59 -7.15 36.90
N ASP A 122 66.88 -7.46 36.69
CA ASP A 122 67.31 -8.78 36.23
C ASP A 122 67.12 -9.82 37.35
N VAL A 123 66.42 -10.92 37.05
CA VAL A 123 66.17 -12.04 37.97
C VAL A 123 67.46 -12.63 38.56
N ASN A 124 68.61 -12.45 37.89
CA ASN A 124 69.91 -12.88 38.39
C ASN A 124 70.51 -11.97 39.47
N ASN A 125 70.10 -10.71 39.49
CA ASN A 125 70.54 -9.71 40.47
C ASN A 125 69.53 -9.51 41.61
N LEU A 126 68.46 -10.32 41.65
CA LEU A 126 67.39 -10.25 42.64
C LEU A 126 67.44 -11.44 43.61
N ASP A 127 67.24 -11.15 44.88
CA ASP A 127 66.82 -12.10 45.89
C ASP A 127 65.29 -12.15 45.90
N ILE A 128 64.74 -13.36 45.86
CA ILE A 128 63.30 -13.61 45.76
C ILE A 128 62.86 -14.34 47.03
N GLU A 129 61.96 -13.72 47.78
CA GLU A 129 61.33 -14.29 48.97
C GLU A 129 59.84 -14.55 48.68
N GLY A 130 59.27 -15.60 49.28
CA GLY A 130 57.87 -16.02 49.07
C GLY A 130 57.65 -17.05 47.96
N ILE A 131 58.56 -17.15 46.97
CA ILE A 131 58.59 -18.19 45.94
C ILE A 131 60.04 -18.57 45.61
N SER A 132 60.29 -19.83 45.21
CA SER A 132 61.63 -20.22 44.74
C SER A 132 61.97 -19.53 43.42
N LYS A 133 63.25 -19.19 43.22
CA LYS A 133 63.73 -18.56 41.98
C LYS A 133 63.42 -19.41 40.74
N GLU A 134 63.58 -20.72 40.83
CA GLU A 134 63.30 -21.67 39.75
C GLU A 134 61.81 -21.71 39.42
N GLN A 135 60.94 -21.67 40.44
CA GLN A 135 59.50 -21.62 40.25
C GLN A 135 59.08 -20.30 39.60
N PHE A 136 59.66 -19.18 40.03
CA PHE A 136 59.41 -17.87 39.43
C PHE A 136 59.83 -17.79 37.95
N ILE A 137 61.00 -18.34 37.61
CA ILE A 137 61.47 -18.43 36.22
C ILE A 137 60.55 -19.35 35.39
N LYS A 138 60.14 -20.52 35.93
CA LYS A 138 59.18 -21.42 35.25
C LYS A 138 57.82 -20.78 35.02
N ALA A 139 57.38 -19.91 35.92
CA ALA A 139 56.16 -19.11 35.77
C ALA A 139 56.32 -17.97 34.74
N GLY A 140 57.49 -17.82 34.12
CA GLY A 140 57.77 -16.80 33.12
C GLY A 140 58.08 -15.43 33.72
N MET A 141 58.60 -15.37 34.95
CA MET A 141 58.94 -14.14 35.68
C MET A 141 57.73 -13.20 35.83
N ARG A 142 56.59 -13.78 36.19
CA ARG A 142 55.30 -13.09 36.36
C ARG A 142 55.04 -12.86 37.84
N LEU A 143 54.73 -11.62 38.19
CA LEU A 143 54.24 -11.25 39.51
C LEU A 143 52.75 -11.60 39.63
N PRO A 144 52.28 -12.19 40.74
CA PRO A 144 50.85 -12.37 40.99
C PRO A 144 50.08 -11.04 40.90
N GLU A 145 48.83 -11.06 40.43
CA GLU A 145 47.99 -9.85 40.38
C GLU A 145 47.69 -9.30 41.77
N GLY A 146 47.69 -7.97 41.91
CA GLY A 146 47.32 -7.29 43.16
C GLY A 146 48.17 -6.06 43.46
N PRO A 147 47.99 -5.43 44.63
CA PRO A 147 48.77 -4.28 45.05
C PRO A 147 50.23 -4.67 45.36
N TYR A 148 51.16 -3.82 44.90
CA TYR A 148 52.60 -3.88 45.16
C TYR A 148 53.15 -2.50 45.53
N ASN A 149 54.22 -2.48 46.30
CA ASN A 149 55.04 -1.29 46.54
C ASN A 149 56.38 -1.44 45.83
N PHE A 150 56.71 -0.46 45.00
CA PHE A 150 58.01 -0.34 44.36
C PHE A 150 58.84 0.68 45.13
N CYS A 151 59.82 0.21 45.89
CA CYS A 151 60.66 1.04 46.75
C CYS A 151 62.08 1.13 46.20
N ILE A 152 62.62 2.35 46.18
CA ILE A 152 64.01 2.64 45.82
C ILE A 152 64.72 3.30 46.99
N GLU A 153 65.94 2.84 47.23
CA GLU A 153 66.91 3.44 48.13
C GLU A 153 68.24 3.60 47.39
N ALA A 154 68.99 4.66 47.69
CA ALA A 154 70.37 4.80 47.25
C ALA A 154 71.32 4.31 48.36
N MET A 155 72.29 3.51 47.96
CA MET A 155 73.37 2.99 48.79
C MET A 155 74.70 3.58 48.30
N ASP A 156 75.63 3.77 49.23
CA ASP A 156 77.01 4.10 48.87
C ASP A 156 77.59 3.00 47.96
N TYR A 157 78.19 3.38 46.83
CA TYR A 157 78.68 2.42 45.84
C TYR A 157 79.75 1.46 46.39
N HIS A 158 80.61 1.93 47.31
CA HIS A 158 81.69 1.13 47.88
C HIS A 158 81.30 0.46 49.20
N ARG A 159 80.32 1.02 49.94
CA ARG A 159 79.87 0.52 51.25
C ARG A 159 78.44 0.03 51.20
N ILE A 160 78.23 -0.99 50.38
CA ILE A 160 76.92 -1.50 50.03
C ILE A 160 76.12 -2.15 51.18
N THR A 161 76.79 -2.57 52.25
CA THR A 161 76.19 -3.15 53.47
C THR A 161 75.90 -2.11 54.55
N SER A 162 76.26 -0.85 54.33
CA SER A 162 75.94 0.25 55.25
C SER A 162 74.47 0.64 55.16
N LEU A 163 74.02 1.55 56.03
CA LEU A 163 72.66 2.10 55.94
C LEU A 163 72.47 2.90 54.63
N PRO A 164 71.24 2.99 54.10
CA PRO A 164 70.93 3.84 52.96
C PRO A 164 71.42 5.27 53.14
N VAL A 165 71.92 5.85 52.04
CA VAL A 165 72.35 7.25 51.97
C VAL A 165 71.24 8.16 51.43
N SER A 166 70.06 7.59 51.14
CA SER A 166 68.84 8.31 50.79
C SER A 166 67.65 7.96 51.68
N ASN A 167 66.58 8.72 51.52
CA ASN A 167 65.24 8.31 51.90
C ASN A 167 64.83 7.02 51.16
N THR A 168 63.88 6.27 51.73
CA THR A 168 63.19 5.18 51.03
C THR A 168 62.00 5.78 50.27
N ALA A 169 62.05 5.77 48.94
CA ALA A 169 60.96 6.27 48.10
C ALA A 169 60.14 5.11 47.54
N CYS A 170 58.87 5.03 47.90
CA CYS A 170 57.97 3.95 47.48
C CYS A 170 56.84 4.48 46.60
N SER A 171 56.52 3.73 45.55
CA SER A 171 55.36 3.94 44.69
C SER A 171 54.41 2.75 44.81
N PRO A 172 53.20 2.91 45.38
CA PRO A 172 52.19 1.86 45.36
C PRO A 172 51.60 1.74 43.94
N VAL A 173 51.45 0.52 43.44
CA VAL A 173 50.88 0.22 42.12
C VAL A 173 50.03 -1.04 42.18
N LEU A 174 48.97 -1.09 41.37
CA LEU A 174 48.17 -2.30 41.17
C LEU A 174 48.67 -3.01 39.91
N LEU A 175 49.23 -4.21 40.06
CA LEU A 175 49.66 -5.03 38.92
C LEU A 175 48.52 -5.95 38.48
N GLN A 176 48.21 -5.94 37.19
CA GLN A 176 47.16 -6.77 36.58
C GLN A 176 47.61 -7.23 35.19
N GLU A 177 47.16 -8.42 34.77
CA GLU A 177 47.29 -8.83 33.37
C GLU A 177 46.35 -7.99 32.49
N TYR A 178 46.76 -7.73 31.26
CA TYR A 178 45.97 -6.95 30.32
C TYR A 178 44.72 -7.72 29.88
N GLU A 179 43.60 -7.02 29.77
CA GLU A 179 42.35 -7.62 29.31
C GLU A 179 42.44 -7.95 27.79
N PRO A 180 42.02 -9.16 27.37
CA PRO A 180 41.93 -9.51 25.96
C PRO A 180 40.83 -8.69 25.26
N PRO A 181 40.84 -8.63 23.92
CA PRO A 181 39.80 -7.93 23.18
C PRO A 181 38.43 -8.59 23.38
N VAL A 182 37.37 -7.79 23.27
CA VAL A 182 35.99 -8.26 23.21
C VAL A 182 35.59 -8.35 21.75
N LEU A 183 35.34 -9.57 21.27
CA LEU A 183 34.82 -9.83 19.93
C LEU A 183 33.30 -9.61 19.93
N PHE A 184 32.81 -8.78 19.02
CA PHE A 184 31.38 -8.63 18.79
C PHE A 184 30.88 -9.65 17.77
N PRO A 185 29.60 -10.05 17.84
CA PRO A 185 28.95 -10.83 16.80
C PRO A 185 29.15 -10.18 15.41
N PRO A 186 29.34 -10.97 14.34
CA PRO A 186 29.48 -10.43 12.99
C PRO A 186 28.25 -9.60 12.62
N ASP A 187 28.45 -8.46 11.96
CA ASP A 187 27.36 -7.53 11.60
C ASP A 187 26.49 -7.10 12.82
N LEU A 188 27.07 -7.16 14.03
CA LEU A 188 26.40 -6.91 15.32
C LEU A 188 25.21 -7.85 15.60
N SER A 189 25.19 -9.01 14.95
CA SER A 189 24.13 -10.00 15.03
C SER A 189 24.74 -11.41 15.18
N ASN A 190 24.04 -12.32 15.87
CA ASN A 190 24.48 -13.73 15.94
C ASN A 190 24.17 -14.51 14.64
N GLN A 191 23.80 -13.79 13.58
CA GLN A 191 23.48 -14.33 12.27
C GLN A 191 24.17 -13.51 11.19
N ILE A 192 24.86 -14.19 10.28
CA ILE A 192 25.26 -13.59 9.01
C ILE A 192 24.16 -13.95 8.03
N LEU A 193 23.56 -12.90 7.48
CA LEU A 193 22.45 -12.99 6.56
C LEU A 193 23.00 -13.14 5.14
N PHE A 194 22.59 -14.21 4.46
CA PHE A 194 23.07 -14.53 3.12
C PHE A 194 22.01 -14.13 2.07
N ASP A 195 22.41 -13.28 1.13
CA ASP A 195 21.57 -12.90 -0.01
C ASP A 195 21.61 -14.01 -1.08
N ASN A 196 20.46 -14.50 -1.51
CA ASN A 196 20.33 -15.74 -2.30
C ASN A 196 20.78 -15.62 -3.78
N GLN A 197 21.58 -14.61 -4.14
CA GLN A 197 22.06 -14.37 -5.49
C GLN A 197 23.53 -14.78 -5.70
N PRO A 198 23.85 -15.72 -6.60
CA PRO A 198 25.23 -15.91 -7.06
C PRO A 198 25.62 -14.82 -8.09
N PRO A 199 26.81 -14.20 -8.02
CA PRO A 199 27.88 -14.34 -7.03
C PRO A 199 27.90 -13.11 -6.08
N ALA A 200 27.09 -13.12 -5.02
CA ALA A 200 27.19 -12.11 -3.97
C ALA A 200 28.49 -12.32 -3.18
N PHE A 201 29.41 -11.35 -3.29
CA PHE A 201 30.61 -11.31 -2.48
C PHE A 201 30.24 -11.18 -0.99
N GLN A 202 30.68 -12.14 -0.16
CA GLN A 202 30.43 -12.13 1.28
C GLN A 202 30.99 -10.85 1.92
N GLN A 203 30.13 -9.98 2.45
CA GLN A 203 30.54 -8.81 3.23
C GLN A 203 30.20 -9.00 4.72
N ALA A 204 30.65 -10.10 5.33
CA ALA A 204 30.55 -10.22 6.78
C ALA A 204 31.67 -9.41 7.44
N VAL A 205 31.31 -8.54 8.40
CA VAL A 205 32.26 -7.70 9.12
C VAL A 205 32.42 -8.22 10.56
N PHE A 206 33.64 -8.65 10.88
CA PHE A 206 34.03 -8.98 12.25
C PHE A 206 34.66 -7.76 12.89
N THR A 207 34.17 -7.35 14.06
CA THR A 207 34.71 -6.21 14.81
C THR A 207 35.01 -6.62 16.24
N TRP A 208 36.07 -6.08 16.82
CA TRP A 208 36.42 -6.31 18.21
C TRP A 208 36.95 -5.05 18.87
N GLN A 209 36.67 -4.91 20.17
CA GLN A 209 37.13 -3.78 20.96
C GLN A 209 38.35 -4.18 21.81
N PRO A 210 39.49 -3.49 21.68
CA PRO A 210 40.61 -3.65 22.59
C PRO A 210 40.23 -3.21 24.00
N GLN A 211 40.54 -4.03 25.02
CA GLN A 211 40.30 -3.72 26.43
C GLN A 211 41.58 -3.42 27.22
N HIS A 212 42.75 -3.60 26.60
CA HIS A 212 44.02 -3.30 27.26
C HIS A 212 44.19 -1.80 27.44
N ILE A 213 44.79 -1.44 28.58
CA ILE A 213 45.13 -0.07 28.92
C ILE A 213 46.63 0.07 28.67
N GLY A 214 47.05 0.97 27.79
CA GLY A 214 48.46 1.16 27.43
C GLY A 214 48.66 1.40 25.95
N VAL A 215 49.82 1.96 25.57
CA VAL A 215 50.14 2.28 24.17
C VAL A 215 51.36 1.49 23.76
N PHE A 216 51.13 0.30 23.21
CA PHE A 216 52.16 -0.54 22.61
C PHE A 216 51.62 -1.22 21.34
N PRO A 217 52.47 -1.56 20.35
CA PRO A 217 52.02 -2.21 19.12
C PRO A 217 51.44 -3.60 19.39
N VAL A 218 50.32 -3.91 18.73
CA VAL A 218 49.62 -5.19 18.84
C VAL A 218 49.19 -5.70 17.46
N GLU A 219 49.13 -7.02 17.30
CA GLU A 219 48.56 -7.73 16.16
C GLU A 219 47.42 -8.62 16.67
N TYR A 220 46.36 -8.76 15.87
CA TYR A 220 45.23 -9.61 16.15
C TYR A 220 45.20 -10.79 15.17
N GLU A 221 44.80 -11.96 15.67
CA GLU A 221 44.51 -13.12 14.85
C GLU A 221 43.04 -13.54 15.03
N LEU A 222 42.23 -13.36 13.98
CA LEU A 222 40.86 -13.86 13.91
C LEU A 222 40.88 -15.32 13.46
N ARG A 223 40.19 -16.18 14.22
CA ARG A 223 39.98 -17.59 13.89
C ARG A 223 38.49 -17.89 13.85
N ILE A 224 38.04 -18.47 12.74
CA ILE A 224 36.66 -18.93 12.58
C ILE A 224 36.69 -20.45 12.43
N TYR A 225 35.91 -21.14 13.24
CA TYR A 225 35.76 -22.59 13.25
C TYR A 225 34.39 -22.96 12.71
N ARG A 226 34.32 -23.97 11.86
CA ARG A 226 33.07 -24.49 11.30
C ARG A 226 32.62 -25.70 12.11
N GLN A 227 31.37 -25.72 12.56
CA GLN A 227 30.79 -26.91 13.19
C GLN A 227 30.59 -28.00 12.13
N ARG A 228 31.28 -29.13 12.26
CA ARG A 228 31.12 -30.24 11.31
C ARG A 228 29.86 -31.07 11.63
N PRO A 229 29.21 -31.68 10.63
CA PRO A 229 28.12 -32.63 10.85
C PRO A 229 28.54 -33.74 11.83
N GLY A 230 27.73 -34.00 12.85
CA GLY A 230 28.01 -34.98 13.91
C GLY A 230 28.60 -34.40 15.21
N MET A 231 28.96 -33.11 15.22
CA MET A 231 29.52 -32.42 16.40
C MET A 231 28.47 -31.67 17.23
N GLN A 232 27.18 -31.79 16.93
CA GLN A 232 26.11 -31.02 17.58
C GLN A 232 25.97 -31.29 19.09
N GLN A 233 26.42 -32.46 19.55
CA GLN A 233 26.35 -32.86 20.96
C GLN A 233 27.63 -32.55 21.75
N LEU A 234 28.68 -32.03 21.09
CA LEU A 234 29.94 -31.71 21.75
C LEU A 234 29.88 -30.29 22.33
N PRO A 235 30.48 -30.04 23.52
CA PRO A 235 30.62 -28.69 24.03
C PRO A 235 31.42 -27.81 23.06
N GLN A 236 31.02 -26.54 22.91
CA GLN A 236 31.60 -25.58 21.95
C GLN A 236 33.14 -25.47 22.07
N GLY A 237 33.67 -25.46 23.30
CA GLY A 237 35.11 -25.42 23.55
C GLY A 237 35.87 -26.66 23.05
N VAL A 238 35.23 -27.84 22.99
CA VAL A 238 35.83 -29.06 22.42
C VAL A 238 35.88 -28.96 20.90
N ILE A 239 34.82 -28.43 20.27
CA ILE A 239 34.77 -28.24 18.81
C ILE A 239 35.95 -27.37 18.35
N MET A 240 36.21 -26.24 19.03
CA MET A 240 37.31 -25.33 18.68
C MET A 240 38.71 -25.88 18.97
N GLN A 241 38.84 -26.85 19.89
CA GLN A 241 40.13 -27.48 20.22
C GLN A 241 40.45 -28.64 19.27
N GLU A 242 39.44 -29.41 18.89
CA GLU A 242 39.59 -30.62 18.06
C GLU A 242 39.49 -30.34 16.56
N THR A 243 39.07 -29.13 16.15
CA THR A 243 39.01 -28.74 14.74
C THR A 243 40.02 -27.65 14.38
N PRO A 244 40.70 -27.75 13.22
CA PRO A 244 41.50 -26.64 12.71
C PRO A 244 40.59 -25.47 12.31
N PRO A 245 41.05 -24.21 12.45
CA PRO A 245 40.29 -23.05 12.04
C PRO A 245 40.00 -23.11 10.54
N TYR A 246 38.74 -22.87 10.18
CA TYR A 246 38.26 -22.78 8.80
C TYR A 246 38.78 -21.51 8.11
N ILE A 247 38.78 -20.39 8.83
CA ILE A 247 39.38 -19.12 8.39
C ILE A 247 40.36 -18.66 9.48
N ARG A 248 41.54 -18.19 9.05
CA ARG A 248 42.58 -17.67 9.95
C ARG A 248 43.23 -16.44 9.34
N ILE A 249 43.06 -15.29 9.98
CA ILE A 249 43.51 -14.00 9.46
C ILE A 249 44.31 -13.26 10.51
N LYS A 250 45.43 -12.66 10.10
CA LYS A 250 46.22 -11.74 10.93
C LYS A 250 46.04 -10.31 10.46
N THR A 251 45.81 -9.39 11.39
CA THR A 251 45.69 -7.97 11.10
C THR A 251 46.08 -7.10 12.28
N ALA A 252 46.55 -5.89 12.03
CA ALA A 252 46.76 -4.87 13.07
C ALA A 252 45.50 -4.02 13.35
N THR A 253 44.46 -4.16 12.51
CA THR A 253 43.18 -3.45 12.66
C THR A 253 42.29 -4.11 13.70
N THR A 254 41.27 -3.39 14.17
CA THR A 254 40.25 -3.89 15.13
C THR A 254 39.01 -4.45 14.43
N SER A 255 39.09 -4.65 13.13
CA SER A 255 38.04 -5.25 12.32
C SER A 255 38.62 -5.96 11.11
N TYR A 256 37.87 -6.93 10.61
CA TYR A 256 38.17 -7.62 9.36
C TYR A 256 36.87 -7.84 8.56
N ILE A 257 36.91 -7.46 7.30
CA ILE A 257 35.84 -7.73 6.33
C ILE A 257 36.27 -8.96 5.54
N LEU A 258 35.41 -9.98 5.46
CA LEU A 258 35.69 -11.16 4.65
C LEU A 258 35.97 -10.76 3.20
N ARG A 259 37.01 -11.35 2.62
CA ARG A 259 37.46 -11.08 1.26
C ARG A 259 36.99 -12.16 0.31
N PRO A 260 36.85 -11.88 -1.00
CA PRO A 260 36.53 -12.91 -2.00
C PRO A 260 37.56 -14.05 -2.09
N THR A 261 38.76 -13.86 -1.55
CA THR A 261 39.82 -14.88 -1.47
C THR A 261 39.70 -15.79 -0.25
N ASP A 262 38.87 -15.43 0.73
CA ASP A 262 38.66 -16.23 1.93
C ASP A 262 37.70 -17.41 1.62
N PRO A 263 37.82 -18.54 2.34
CA PRO A 263 36.88 -19.64 2.20
C PRO A 263 35.43 -19.16 2.41
N PRO A 264 34.49 -19.51 1.50
CA PRO A 264 33.12 -19.05 1.62
C PRO A 264 32.44 -19.73 2.80
N LEU A 265 31.77 -18.94 3.63
CA LEU A 265 30.83 -19.46 4.62
C LEU A 265 29.61 -20.12 3.92
N LEU A 266 29.18 -21.27 4.42
CA LEU A 266 28.08 -22.07 3.84
C LEU A 266 26.76 -21.83 4.58
N LEU A 267 25.67 -21.84 3.82
CA LEU A 267 24.31 -21.64 4.30
C LEU A 267 23.89 -22.73 5.29
N ASP A 268 23.09 -22.34 6.28
CA ASP A 268 22.54 -23.18 7.34
C ASP A 268 23.56 -23.86 8.26
N GLU A 269 24.78 -23.33 8.29
CA GLU A 269 25.84 -23.84 9.15
C GLU A 269 26.18 -22.90 10.30
N THR A 270 26.59 -23.51 11.42
CA THR A 270 27.03 -22.81 12.63
C THR A 270 28.55 -22.68 12.64
N TYR A 271 29.00 -21.48 12.99
CA TYR A 271 30.40 -21.12 13.09
C TYR A 271 30.71 -20.51 14.47
N PHE A 272 31.96 -20.64 14.88
CA PHE A 272 32.49 -20.05 16.10
C PHE A 272 33.66 -19.14 15.76
N ALA A 273 33.65 -17.90 16.24
CA ALA A 273 34.77 -16.98 16.06
C ALA A 273 35.44 -16.64 17.40
N GLU A 274 36.76 -16.51 17.37
CA GLU A 274 37.60 -16.04 18.48
C GLU A 274 38.67 -15.11 17.90
N VAL A 275 38.98 -14.03 18.61
CA VAL A 275 40.12 -13.17 18.30
C VAL A 275 41.18 -13.33 19.37
N GLN A 276 42.44 -13.49 18.95
CA GLN A 276 43.58 -13.49 19.85
C GLN A 276 44.47 -12.28 19.60
N ILE A 277 44.75 -11.51 20.65
CA ILE A 277 45.72 -10.40 20.60
C ILE A 277 47.14 -10.89 20.91
N TYR A 278 48.11 -10.32 20.19
CA TYR A 278 49.54 -10.55 20.35
C TYR A 278 50.27 -9.20 20.44
N PRO A 279 51.05 -8.94 21.49
CA PRO A 279 51.87 -7.74 21.52
C PRO A 279 53.08 -7.90 20.60
N VAL A 280 53.43 -6.84 19.87
CA VAL A 280 54.52 -6.81 18.90
C VAL A 280 55.67 -5.99 19.47
N GLY A 281 56.80 -6.65 19.76
CA GLY A 281 57.98 -5.97 20.32
C GLY A 281 57.83 -5.49 21.76
N TYR A 282 56.75 -5.87 22.45
CA TYR A 282 56.46 -5.51 23.84
C TYR A 282 56.06 -6.76 24.65
N PRO A 283 56.68 -7.05 25.81
CA PRO A 283 56.44 -8.30 26.55
C PRO A 283 55.22 -8.21 27.48
N ALA A 284 54.10 -7.69 26.97
CA ALA A 284 52.82 -7.64 27.69
C ALA A 284 52.23 -9.04 27.86
N ILE A 285 51.55 -9.25 28.98
CA ILE A 285 50.85 -10.50 29.30
C ILE A 285 49.37 -10.22 29.41
N PHE A 286 48.59 -10.98 28.64
CA PHE A 286 47.14 -10.87 28.59
C PHE A 286 46.49 -12.05 29.30
N LYS A 287 45.36 -11.78 29.95
CA LYS A 287 44.47 -12.83 30.48
C LYS A 287 44.03 -13.74 29.35
N ASN A 288 43.76 -15.00 29.67
CA ASN A 288 43.40 -16.04 28.69
C ASN A 288 44.37 -16.15 27.49
N ARG A 289 45.65 -15.80 27.68
CA ARG A 289 46.66 -15.77 26.59
C ARG A 289 46.26 -14.84 25.43
N GLY A 290 45.49 -13.78 25.73
CA GLY A 290 45.02 -12.81 24.74
C GLY A 290 43.79 -13.25 23.94
N LYS A 291 43.19 -14.39 24.25
CA LYS A 291 41.98 -14.88 23.58
C LYS A 291 40.73 -14.18 24.11
N SER A 292 39.89 -13.72 23.20
CA SER A 292 38.54 -13.23 23.51
C SER A 292 37.65 -14.39 23.98
N ALA A 293 36.49 -14.06 24.55
CA ALA A 293 35.37 -15.01 24.54
C ALA A 293 35.06 -15.38 23.08
N PHE A 294 34.68 -16.63 22.83
CA PHE A 294 34.20 -17.02 21.51
C PHE A 294 32.76 -16.56 21.34
N ILE A 295 32.38 -16.28 20.11
CA ILE A 295 31.00 -16.03 19.70
C ILE A 295 30.54 -17.18 18.83
N GLU A 296 29.27 -17.52 18.95
CA GLU A 296 28.58 -18.42 18.02
C GLU A 296 27.76 -17.58 17.06
N PHE A 297 27.87 -17.87 15.76
CA PHE A 297 27.00 -17.28 14.76
C PHE A 297 26.58 -18.32 13.73
N LYS A 298 25.36 -18.16 13.21
CA LYS A 298 24.85 -19.01 12.14
C LYS A 298 24.87 -18.23 10.83
N VAL A 299 25.23 -18.90 9.74
CA VAL A 299 24.95 -18.37 8.40
C VAL A 299 23.55 -18.82 8.08
N ALA A 300 22.61 -17.89 8.17
CA ALA A 300 21.24 -18.15 7.79
C ALA A 300 21.02 -17.53 6.40
N PRO A 301 20.09 -18.09 5.59
CA PRO A 301 19.49 -17.26 4.56
C PRO A 301 18.99 -16.00 5.25
N ASP A 302 19.14 -14.85 4.61
CA ASP A 302 18.59 -13.63 5.18
C ASP A 302 17.07 -13.77 5.32
N GLU A 303 16.55 -14.20 6.48
CA GLU A 303 15.09 -14.23 6.70
C GLU A 303 14.49 -12.81 6.70
N HIS A 304 15.32 -11.76 6.76
CA HIS A 304 14.98 -10.34 6.62
C HIS A 304 15.31 -9.73 5.22
N GLN A 305 15.90 -10.48 4.29
CA GLN A 305 16.09 -10.12 2.87
C GLN A 305 15.92 -11.32 1.94
N ILE A 306 14.96 -12.21 2.20
CA ILE A 306 14.32 -12.83 1.05
C ILE A 306 13.41 -11.73 0.51
N CYS A 307 13.85 -11.07 -0.55
CA CYS A 307 12.94 -10.30 -1.37
C CYS A 307 11.94 -11.32 -1.94
N VAL A 308 10.84 -11.54 -1.22
CA VAL A 308 9.80 -12.46 -1.64
C VAL A 308 8.79 -11.61 -2.40
N GLY A 309 8.51 -12.00 -3.63
CA GLY A 309 7.46 -11.36 -4.41
C GLY A 309 6.12 -11.38 -3.65
N PRO A 310 5.25 -10.40 -3.87
CA PRO A 310 3.94 -10.33 -3.23
C PRO A 310 3.22 -11.67 -3.15
N GLN A 311 2.81 -12.07 -1.95
CA GLN A 311 2.15 -13.35 -1.70
C GLN A 311 0.64 -13.19 -1.67
N ALA A 312 -0.08 -14.28 -1.95
CA ALA A 312 -1.54 -14.26 -2.05
C ALA A 312 -2.05 -13.14 -2.99
N TYR A 313 -1.30 -12.89 -4.07
CA TYR A 313 -1.62 -11.87 -5.07
C TYR A 313 -2.93 -12.22 -5.75
N LYS A 314 -3.86 -11.28 -5.72
CA LYS A 314 -5.18 -11.41 -6.32
C LYS A 314 -5.55 -10.10 -6.98
N GLY A 315 -6.25 -10.18 -8.10
CA GLY A 315 -6.90 -9.03 -8.69
C GLY A 315 -8.40 -9.24 -8.73
N HIS A 316 -9.14 -8.14 -8.60
CA HIS A 316 -10.57 -8.11 -8.87
C HIS A 316 -10.91 -6.89 -9.71
N SER A 317 -11.86 -7.05 -10.61
CA SER A 317 -12.36 -5.96 -11.43
C SER A 317 -13.13 -4.96 -10.56
N LEU A 318 -12.73 -3.69 -10.61
CA LEU A 318 -13.48 -2.56 -10.10
C LEU A 318 -13.89 -1.64 -11.26
N THR A 319 -14.76 -0.68 -10.96
CA THR A 319 -15.21 0.34 -11.91
C THR A 319 -14.03 1.13 -12.47
N GLU A 320 -13.18 1.63 -11.59
CA GLU A 320 -11.99 2.45 -11.84
C GLU A 320 -10.85 1.68 -12.53
N GLY A 321 -10.85 0.34 -12.50
CA GLY A 321 -9.77 -0.48 -13.07
C GLY A 321 -9.64 -1.87 -12.45
N ILE A 322 -8.47 -2.49 -12.59
CA ILE A 322 -8.16 -3.75 -11.91
C ILE A 322 -7.54 -3.42 -10.56
N ALA A 323 -8.28 -3.68 -9.49
CA ALA A 323 -7.74 -3.58 -8.15
C ALA A 323 -6.96 -4.83 -7.81
N LEU A 324 -5.76 -4.60 -7.32
CA LEU A 324 -4.77 -5.60 -6.97
C LEU A 324 -4.61 -5.57 -5.47
N GLN A 325 -4.59 -6.75 -4.87
CA GLN A 325 -4.35 -6.92 -3.45
C GLN A 325 -3.34 -8.03 -3.25
N TRP A 326 -2.45 -7.82 -2.30
CA TRP A 326 -1.49 -8.83 -1.89
C TRP A 326 -1.20 -8.76 -0.40
N LYS A 327 -0.57 -9.82 0.09
CA LYS A 327 0.06 -9.82 1.40
C LYS A 327 1.56 -9.64 1.21
N MET A 328 2.13 -8.75 2.01
CA MET A 328 3.58 -8.60 2.10
C MET A 328 4.13 -9.79 2.85
N ALA A 329 5.17 -10.40 2.29
CA ALA A 329 5.88 -11.50 2.92
C ALA A 329 7.10 -11.06 3.72
N THR A 330 7.73 -9.89 3.42
CA THR A 330 8.59 -9.01 4.26
C THR A 330 9.28 -7.97 3.33
N TYR A 331 9.79 -6.86 3.89
CA TYR A 331 10.64 -5.79 3.30
C TYR A 331 10.49 -5.46 1.80
N CYS A 332 9.90 -4.29 1.49
CA CYS A 332 9.76 -3.77 0.13
C CYS A 332 9.99 -2.26 0.06
N ASP A 333 10.89 -1.79 -0.81
CA ASP A 333 11.15 -0.35 -0.97
C ASP A 333 10.08 0.32 -1.84
N ARG A 334 9.71 -0.33 -2.96
CA ARG A 334 8.67 0.12 -3.90
C ARG A 334 8.03 -1.07 -4.59
N TYR A 335 6.79 -0.92 -5.03
CA TYR A 335 6.12 -1.91 -5.88
C TYR A 335 6.11 -1.47 -7.34
N VAL A 336 6.29 -2.43 -8.24
CA VAL A 336 6.18 -2.25 -9.68
C VAL A 336 5.18 -3.26 -10.20
N THR A 337 4.07 -2.79 -10.75
CA THR A 337 3.10 -3.65 -11.41
C THR A 337 3.34 -3.64 -12.90
N GLU A 338 3.48 -4.82 -13.49
CA GLU A 338 3.56 -5.02 -14.92
C GLU A 338 2.25 -5.59 -15.43
N ARG A 339 1.77 -5.05 -16.56
CA ARG A 339 0.66 -5.62 -17.31
C ARG A 339 1.06 -5.84 -18.77
N LEU A 340 0.62 -6.96 -19.30
CA LEU A 340 0.58 -7.24 -20.73
C LEU A 340 -0.89 -7.24 -21.18
N ASP A 341 -1.20 -6.42 -22.18
CA ASP A 341 -2.46 -6.51 -22.90
C ASP A 341 -2.33 -7.59 -23.98
N GLU A 342 -3.04 -8.71 -23.84
CA GLU A 342 -2.90 -9.86 -24.74
C GLU A 342 -3.44 -9.59 -26.16
N LYS A 343 -4.32 -8.59 -26.32
CA LYS A 343 -4.87 -8.24 -27.63
C LYS A 343 -3.85 -7.50 -28.51
N ASP A 344 -3.16 -6.53 -27.92
CA ASP A 344 -2.23 -5.66 -28.64
C ASP A 344 -0.76 -6.08 -28.43
N ASN A 345 -0.51 -7.07 -27.56
CA ASN A 345 0.82 -7.54 -27.14
C ASN A 345 1.73 -6.40 -26.64
N THR A 346 1.14 -5.45 -25.92
CA THR A 346 1.81 -4.25 -25.41
C THR A 346 2.09 -4.37 -23.91
N TYR A 347 3.33 -4.04 -23.51
CA TYR A 347 3.79 -4.06 -22.14
C TYR A 347 3.71 -2.67 -21.52
N HIS A 348 3.10 -2.58 -20.34
CA HIS A 348 3.05 -1.36 -19.55
C HIS A 348 3.51 -1.66 -18.12
N TYR A 349 4.18 -0.70 -17.49
CA TYR A 349 4.57 -0.77 -16.10
C TYR A 349 4.09 0.47 -15.35
N GLN A 350 3.68 0.28 -14.10
CA GLN A 350 3.37 1.36 -13.17
C GLN A 350 4.15 1.15 -11.88
N THR A 351 4.71 2.24 -11.35
CA THR A 351 5.46 2.22 -10.11
C THR A 351 4.64 2.88 -9.01
N PHE A 352 4.49 2.21 -7.87
CA PHE A 352 3.73 2.71 -6.74
C PHE A 352 4.57 2.66 -5.46
N GLN A 353 4.59 3.77 -4.72
CA GLN A 353 5.27 3.87 -3.43
C GLN A 353 4.23 3.95 -2.32
N ILE A 354 4.19 2.94 -1.46
CA ILE A 354 3.21 2.81 -0.37
C ILE A 354 3.72 3.57 0.85
N GLY A 355 2.88 4.41 1.45
CA GLY A 355 3.18 5.09 2.72
C GLY A 355 3.29 4.11 3.90
N ILE A 356 3.96 4.53 4.97
CA ILE A 356 4.12 3.72 6.19
C ILE A 356 2.72 3.37 6.73
N ASN A 357 2.40 2.08 6.85
CA ASN A 357 1.10 1.51 7.27
C ASN A 357 -0.08 1.62 6.27
N ALA A 358 0.15 1.94 5.00
CA ALA A 358 -0.92 1.90 4.00
C ALA A 358 -1.26 0.46 3.56
N ALA A 359 -2.50 0.26 3.10
CA ALA A 359 -2.97 -1.03 2.60
C ALA A 359 -2.14 -1.48 1.38
N LEU A 360 -1.83 -2.77 1.30
CA LEU A 360 -1.05 -3.40 0.23
C LEU A 360 -1.92 -3.68 -0.99
N VAL A 361 -2.37 -2.58 -1.60
CA VAL A 361 -3.28 -2.56 -2.74
C VAL A 361 -2.77 -1.58 -3.79
N ASP A 362 -3.12 -1.83 -5.05
CA ASP A 362 -2.90 -0.91 -6.16
C ASP A 362 -4.05 -1.05 -7.16
N THR A 363 -4.28 -0.03 -7.99
CA THR A 363 -5.32 -0.06 -9.02
C THR A 363 -4.71 0.29 -10.36
N VAL A 364 -4.72 -0.67 -11.28
CA VAL A 364 -4.35 -0.46 -12.68
C VAL A 364 -5.54 0.19 -13.40
N ARG A 365 -5.44 1.49 -13.67
CA ARG A 365 -6.56 2.30 -14.20
C ARG A 365 -6.63 2.34 -15.74
N GLU A 366 -5.50 2.23 -16.43
CA GLU A 366 -5.43 2.19 -17.90
C GLU A 366 -5.75 0.81 -18.46
N VAL A 367 -6.96 0.31 -18.20
CA VAL A 367 -7.44 -0.99 -18.66
C VAL A 367 -8.70 -0.83 -19.51
N TYR A 368 -8.80 -1.67 -20.53
CA TYR A 368 -9.86 -1.65 -21.53
C TYR A 368 -10.84 -2.81 -21.25
N SER A 369 -12.14 -2.49 -21.12
CA SER A 369 -13.18 -3.51 -20.90
C SER A 369 -13.23 -4.52 -22.07
N GLY A 370 -13.47 -5.79 -21.75
CA GLY A 370 -13.54 -6.88 -22.73
C GLY A 370 -12.18 -7.40 -23.22
N ARG A 371 -11.09 -7.07 -22.53
CA ARG A 371 -9.73 -7.55 -22.84
C ARG A 371 -9.19 -8.45 -21.73
N SER A 372 -8.26 -9.32 -22.11
CA SER A 372 -7.53 -10.20 -21.21
C SER A 372 -6.18 -9.60 -20.88
N TYR A 373 -5.85 -9.57 -19.59
CA TYR A 373 -4.63 -9.01 -19.07
C TYR A 373 -3.85 -10.05 -18.28
N VAL A 374 -2.54 -10.06 -18.51
CA VAL A 374 -1.58 -10.82 -17.72
C VAL A 374 -0.89 -9.84 -16.78
N LEU A 375 -1.05 -10.03 -15.47
CA LEU A 375 -0.52 -9.11 -14.47
C LEU A 375 0.39 -9.82 -13.47
N ARG A 376 1.44 -9.11 -13.05
CA ARG A 376 2.27 -9.47 -11.90
C ARG A 376 2.72 -8.21 -11.19
N THR A 377 2.82 -8.28 -9.86
CA THR A 377 3.38 -7.18 -9.08
C THR A 377 4.71 -7.61 -8.50
N GLY A 378 5.72 -6.79 -8.74
CA GLY A 378 7.08 -6.94 -8.25
C GLY A 378 7.32 -6.08 -7.03
N CYS A 379 8.01 -6.64 -6.05
CA CYS A 379 8.63 -5.87 -4.99
C CYS A 379 10.06 -5.51 -5.41
N MET A 380 10.40 -4.23 -5.41
CA MET A 380 11.77 -3.76 -5.59
C MET A 380 12.49 -3.76 -4.25
N CYS A 381 13.59 -4.50 -4.16
CA CYS A 381 14.50 -4.49 -3.02
C CYS A 381 15.90 -4.20 -3.55
N GLY A 382 16.43 -2.99 -3.31
CA GLY A 382 17.71 -2.59 -3.89
C GLY A 382 17.69 -2.53 -5.43
N SER A 383 18.47 -3.39 -6.10
CA SER A 383 18.57 -3.46 -7.58
C SER A 383 17.69 -4.53 -8.23
N ASP A 384 17.07 -5.41 -7.44
CA ASP A 384 16.29 -6.54 -7.95
C ASP A 384 14.79 -6.36 -7.72
N THR A 385 14.00 -6.92 -8.65
CA THR A 385 12.54 -6.93 -8.57
C THR A 385 12.04 -8.36 -8.50
N MET A 386 11.47 -8.73 -7.37
CA MET A 386 10.91 -10.07 -7.15
C MET A 386 9.41 -10.06 -7.36
N TYR A 387 8.94 -10.80 -8.36
CA TYR A 387 7.55 -10.80 -8.79
C TYR A 387 6.68 -11.83 -8.07
N SER A 388 5.42 -11.49 -7.90
CA SER A 388 4.36 -12.45 -7.55
C SER A 388 4.17 -13.51 -8.63
N ASP A 389 3.36 -14.51 -8.32
CA ASP A 389 2.74 -15.33 -9.36
C ASP A 389 1.99 -14.43 -10.35
N THR A 390 1.94 -14.88 -11.60
CA THR A 390 1.22 -14.19 -12.66
C THR A 390 -0.25 -14.57 -12.60
N ILE A 391 -1.12 -13.56 -12.67
CA ILE A 391 -2.57 -13.77 -12.75
C ILE A 391 -3.07 -13.36 -14.13
N HIS A 392 -4.03 -14.11 -14.63
CA HIS A 392 -4.78 -13.79 -15.85
C HIS A 392 -6.15 -13.24 -15.43
N ILE A 393 -6.49 -12.07 -15.94
CA ILE A 393 -7.79 -11.43 -15.68
C ILE A 393 -8.43 -11.08 -17.02
N ASP A 394 -9.57 -11.71 -17.29
CA ASP A 394 -10.52 -11.24 -18.29
C ASP A 394 -11.27 -10.04 -17.71
N PHE A 395 -10.78 -8.85 -18.00
CA PHE A 395 -11.33 -7.64 -17.41
C PHE A 395 -12.67 -7.28 -18.07
N ARG A 396 -13.74 -7.39 -17.28
CA ARG A 396 -15.04 -6.80 -17.57
C ARG A 396 -15.31 -5.75 -16.51
N ARG A 397 -15.42 -4.49 -16.92
CA ARG A 397 -15.70 -3.38 -16.00
C ARG A 397 -17.07 -3.62 -15.35
N PRO A 398 -17.16 -3.71 -14.02
CA PRO A 398 -18.44 -3.82 -13.33
C PRO A 398 -19.30 -2.58 -13.61
N ALA A 399 -20.62 -2.78 -13.71
CA ALA A 399 -21.54 -1.65 -13.83
C ALA A 399 -21.52 -0.81 -12.54
N VAL A 400 -21.51 0.51 -12.68
CA VAL A 400 -21.56 1.41 -11.53
C VAL A 400 -22.87 1.21 -10.77
N GLN A 401 -22.77 0.98 -9.46
CA GLN A 401 -23.94 0.91 -8.58
C GLN A 401 -24.47 2.31 -8.31
N ILE A 402 -25.75 2.50 -8.60
CA ILE A 402 -26.46 3.75 -8.33
C ILE A 402 -27.19 3.53 -7.02
N PRO A 403 -27.01 4.42 -6.02
CA PRO A 403 -27.85 4.39 -4.81
C PRO A 403 -29.32 4.45 -5.22
N GLU A 404 -30.20 3.73 -4.53
CA GLU A 404 -31.65 3.88 -4.74
C GLU A 404 -32.02 5.36 -4.57
N PHE A 405 -32.69 5.91 -5.57
CA PHE A 405 -33.09 7.31 -5.57
C PHE A 405 -34.11 7.56 -4.45
N GLU A 406 -33.75 8.40 -3.48
CA GLU A 406 -34.65 8.86 -2.41
C GLU A 406 -35.03 10.32 -2.64
N CYS A 407 -36.26 10.55 -3.08
CA CYS A 407 -36.80 11.89 -3.29
C CYS A 407 -36.89 12.66 -1.96
N GLY A 408 -36.41 13.91 -1.92
CA GLY A 408 -36.51 14.79 -0.74
C GLY A 408 -35.33 14.78 0.23
N SER A 409 -34.19 14.16 -0.13
CA SER A 409 -32.96 14.24 0.66
C SER A 409 -31.97 15.26 0.07
N ASP A 410 -31.67 16.33 0.82
CA ASP A 410 -30.59 17.30 0.52
C ASP A 410 -29.21 16.68 0.81
N LYS A 411 -28.92 15.53 0.20
CA LYS A 411 -27.54 15.04 0.16
C LYS A 411 -26.84 15.83 -0.94
N GLY A 412 -26.24 16.94 -0.53
CA GLY A 412 -25.40 17.77 -1.40
C GLY A 412 -24.42 16.92 -2.21
N MET A 413 -24.08 17.42 -3.40
CA MET A 413 -23.11 16.79 -4.30
C MET A 413 -21.87 16.36 -3.50
N PRO A 414 -21.44 15.08 -3.57
CA PRO A 414 -20.21 14.64 -2.92
C PRO A 414 -19.05 15.56 -3.35
N GLU A 415 -18.12 15.86 -2.44
CA GLU A 415 -16.94 16.66 -2.79
C GLU A 415 -16.24 16.06 -4.01
N PRO A 416 -15.80 16.88 -4.98
CA PRO A 416 -15.20 16.38 -6.20
C PRO A 416 -13.85 15.74 -5.88
N ILE A 417 -13.79 14.42 -5.98
CA ILE A 417 -12.53 13.70 -6.05
C ILE A 417 -11.82 14.14 -7.34
N THR A 418 -10.56 14.58 -7.20
CA THR A 418 -9.82 15.34 -8.22
C THR A 418 -9.07 14.46 -9.23
N THR A 419 -9.06 13.15 -9.03
CA THR A 419 -8.39 12.19 -9.91
C THR A 419 -9.22 11.91 -11.17
N LEU A 420 -8.65 12.16 -12.33
CA LEU A 420 -9.31 12.06 -13.63
C LEU A 420 -9.25 10.63 -14.20
N LEU A 421 -10.33 10.19 -14.85
CA LEU A 421 -10.40 8.89 -15.51
C LEU A 421 -9.44 8.82 -16.71
N PRO A 422 -8.47 7.88 -16.77
CA PRO A 422 -7.49 7.85 -17.86
C PRO A 422 -8.10 7.45 -19.21
N VAL A 423 -8.98 6.45 -19.21
CA VAL A 423 -9.54 5.80 -20.40
C VAL A 423 -11.03 5.50 -20.23
N LEU A 424 -11.81 5.81 -21.26
CA LEU A 424 -13.24 5.51 -21.38
C LEU A 424 -13.50 4.70 -22.66
N MET A 425 -14.20 3.58 -22.55
CA MET A 425 -14.43 2.64 -23.64
C MET A 425 -15.91 2.35 -23.86
N GLU A 426 -16.22 1.77 -25.03
CA GLU A 426 -17.51 1.18 -25.30
C GLU A 426 -17.86 0.08 -24.27
N GLY A 427 -19.09 0.11 -23.76
CA GLY A 427 -19.60 -0.79 -22.73
C GLY A 427 -19.40 -0.29 -21.29
N ASP A 428 -18.54 0.71 -21.07
CA ASP A 428 -18.35 1.27 -19.74
C ASP A 428 -19.60 2.00 -19.24
N THR A 429 -19.76 2.08 -17.93
CA THR A 429 -20.87 2.80 -17.31
C THR A 429 -20.33 4.00 -16.54
N VAL A 430 -20.93 5.17 -16.71
CA VAL A 430 -20.62 6.40 -15.97
C VAL A 430 -21.88 6.98 -15.33
N ILE A 431 -21.73 7.78 -14.28
CA ILE A 431 -22.83 8.53 -13.67
C ILE A 431 -22.72 9.98 -14.10
N ALA A 432 -23.77 10.51 -14.70
CA ALA A 432 -23.93 11.94 -14.95
C ALA A 432 -25.08 12.45 -14.09
N SER A 433 -24.80 13.38 -13.17
CA SER A 433 -25.74 13.79 -12.10
C SER A 433 -26.16 12.60 -11.24
N ASP A 434 -27.31 12.00 -11.55
CA ASP A 434 -28.01 10.92 -10.86
C ASP A 434 -28.37 9.76 -11.80
N MET A 435 -27.97 9.83 -13.08
CA MET A 435 -28.36 8.87 -14.11
C MET A 435 -27.20 7.97 -14.53
N ARG A 436 -27.51 6.70 -14.83
CA ARG A 436 -26.55 5.77 -15.43
C ARG A 436 -26.33 6.12 -16.88
N VAL A 437 -25.11 6.09 -17.38
CA VAL A 437 -24.80 6.24 -18.81
C VAL A 437 -23.89 5.12 -19.27
N ILE A 438 -24.37 4.25 -20.16
CA ILE A 438 -23.62 3.18 -20.81
C ILE A 438 -22.96 3.75 -22.08
N ILE A 439 -21.64 3.81 -22.11
CA ILE A 439 -20.89 4.34 -23.24
C ILE A 439 -21.00 3.41 -24.44
N ARG A 440 -21.25 3.96 -25.63
CA ARG A 440 -21.26 3.25 -26.92
C ARG A 440 -20.08 3.59 -27.80
N LYS A 441 -19.60 4.82 -27.70
CA LYS A 441 -18.40 5.27 -28.38
C LYS A 441 -17.79 6.39 -27.58
N ALA A 442 -16.50 6.33 -27.33
CA ALA A 442 -15.77 7.42 -26.68
C ALA A 442 -14.44 7.65 -27.40
N VAL A 443 -14.04 8.91 -27.47
CA VAL A 443 -12.73 9.37 -27.92
C VAL A 443 -12.23 10.41 -26.92
N GLY A 444 -10.91 10.46 -26.72
CA GLY A 444 -10.28 11.29 -25.69
C GLY A 444 -9.50 10.45 -24.69
N SER A 445 -8.83 11.13 -23.77
CA SER A 445 -8.00 10.52 -22.72
C SER A 445 -7.80 11.51 -21.57
N ASN A 446 -7.27 11.01 -20.44
CA ASN A 446 -6.89 11.83 -19.29
C ASN A 446 -8.02 12.75 -18.79
N GLY A 447 -9.20 12.17 -18.56
CA GLY A 447 -10.35 12.82 -17.96
C GLY A 447 -11.31 13.45 -18.94
N THR A 448 -10.86 13.84 -20.14
CA THR A 448 -11.70 14.56 -21.11
C THR A 448 -12.15 13.65 -22.25
N PHE A 449 -13.47 13.50 -22.42
CA PHE A 449 -14.04 12.57 -23.38
C PHE A 449 -15.15 13.20 -24.23
N SER A 450 -15.25 12.75 -25.48
CA SER A 450 -16.33 13.06 -26.41
C SER A 450 -16.86 11.76 -27.02
N GLY A 451 -18.16 11.66 -27.30
CA GLY A 451 -18.71 10.37 -27.69
C GLY A 451 -20.23 10.26 -27.70
N LYS A 452 -20.69 9.00 -27.70
CA LYS A 452 -22.09 8.60 -27.64
C LYS A 452 -22.30 7.55 -26.53
N GLY A 453 -23.45 7.56 -25.89
CA GLY A 453 -23.83 6.58 -24.88
C GLY A 453 -25.35 6.38 -24.79
N HIS A 454 -25.79 5.51 -23.89
CA HIS A 454 -27.19 5.35 -23.50
C HIS A 454 -27.37 5.75 -22.04
N VAL A 455 -28.24 6.69 -21.75
CA VAL A 455 -28.63 7.03 -20.38
C VAL A 455 -29.75 6.08 -19.96
N GLU A 456 -29.59 5.36 -18.84
CA GLU A 456 -30.70 4.65 -18.18
C GLU A 456 -31.41 5.63 -17.27
N VAL A 457 -32.68 5.92 -17.55
CA VAL A 457 -33.46 6.87 -16.77
C VAL A 457 -34.19 6.12 -15.65
N PRO A 458 -33.82 6.32 -14.36
CA PRO A 458 -34.34 5.49 -13.27
C PRO A 458 -35.86 5.58 -13.09
N TYR A 459 -36.47 6.73 -13.44
CA TYR A 459 -37.90 6.99 -13.26
C TYR A 459 -38.77 6.37 -14.38
N PHE A 460 -38.16 5.96 -15.49
CA PHE A 460 -38.85 5.36 -16.64
C PHE A 460 -38.45 3.89 -16.85
N LYS A 461 -38.55 3.06 -15.79
CA LYS A 461 -38.20 1.63 -15.78
C LYS A 461 -36.79 1.33 -16.34
N TYR A 462 -35.81 2.20 -16.08
CA TYR A 462 -34.45 2.10 -16.62
C TYR A 462 -34.39 2.12 -18.16
N ALA A 463 -35.35 2.77 -18.82
CA ALA A 463 -35.33 2.95 -20.26
C ALA A 463 -34.02 3.59 -20.72
N ARG A 464 -33.49 3.09 -21.83
CA ARG A 464 -32.22 3.52 -22.40
C ARG A 464 -32.45 4.57 -23.47
N VAL A 465 -32.01 5.81 -23.25
CA VAL A 465 -32.05 6.91 -24.23
C VAL A 465 -30.65 7.20 -24.76
N ASN A 466 -30.50 7.36 -26.07
CA ASN A 466 -29.25 7.74 -26.71
C ASN A 466 -28.82 9.14 -26.25
N ALA A 467 -27.54 9.31 -25.94
CA ALA A 467 -26.93 10.59 -25.59
C ALA A 467 -25.63 10.80 -26.38
N VAL A 468 -25.33 12.07 -26.66
CA VAL A 468 -24.06 12.54 -27.21
C VAL A 468 -23.44 13.47 -26.19
N PHE A 469 -22.13 13.34 -26.00
CA PHE A 469 -21.39 14.17 -25.08
C PHE A 469 -20.12 14.68 -25.75
N LYS A 470 -19.73 15.91 -25.42
CA LYS A 470 -18.54 16.54 -25.98
C LYS A 470 -17.76 17.23 -24.86
N ASP A 471 -16.46 16.93 -24.81
CA ASP A 471 -15.49 17.51 -23.89
C ASP A 471 -15.93 17.42 -22.41
N ILE A 472 -16.60 16.32 -22.04
CA ILE A 472 -16.99 16.06 -20.65
C ILE A 472 -15.79 15.63 -19.83
N THR A 473 -15.76 16.04 -18.57
CA THR A 473 -14.73 15.64 -17.61
C THR A 473 -15.27 14.59 -16.65
N ILE A 474 -14.59 13.44 -16.56
CA ILE A 474 -14.98 12.30 -15.73
C ILE A 474 -13.85 11.98 -14.74
N ASN A 475 -14.21 11.76 -13.47
CA ASN A 475 -13.27 11.31 -12.44
C ASN A 475 -13.11 9.79 -12.43
N ASP A 476 -12.15 9.27 -11.65
CA ASP A 476 -11.86 7.84 -11.60
C ASP A 476 -12.96 6.97 -10.95
N GLU A 477 -13.96 7.57 -10.31
CA GLU A 477 -15.20 6.90 -9.87
C GLU A 477 -16.28 6.83 -10.97
N HIS A 478 -15.91 7.13 -12.21
CA HIS A 478 -16.82 7.17 -13.36
C HIS A 478 -17.96 8.18 -13.17
N ARG A 479 -17.76 9.24 -12.37
CA ARG A 479 -18.71 10.35 -12.23
C ARG A 479 -18.29 11.51 -13.12
N MET A 480 -19.24 12.05 -13.86
CA MET A 480 -19.07 13.28 -14.60
C MET A 480 -18.99 14.45 -13.61
N ILE A 481 -17.87 15.17 -13.63
CA ILE A 481 -17.61 16.31 -12.75
C ILE A 481 -17.78 17.66 -13.47
N SER A 482 -17.73 17.68 -14.80
CA SER A 482 -17.89 18.88 -15.62
C SER A 482 -18.29 18.52 -17.06
N GLY A 483 -18.95 19.46 -17.75
CA GLY A 483 -19.45 19.30 -19.11
C GLY A 483 -20.93 18.90 -19.15
N GLU A 484 -21.46 18.75 -20.38
CA GLU A 484 -22.87 18.47 -20.62
C GLU A 484 -23.04 17.25 -21.53
N MET A 485 -24.07 16.46 -21.24
CA MET A 485 -24.53 15.37 -22.12
C MET A 485 -25.89 15.75 -22.70
N HIS A 486 -26.02 15.67 -24.02
CA HIS A 486 -27.27 15.95 -24.73
C HIS A 486 -27.94 14.64 -25.13
N ILE A 487 -29.20 14.46 -24.74
CA ILE A 487 -30.02 13.33 -25.18
C ILE A 487 -30.40 13.52 -26.65
N ILE A 488 -30.18 12.49 -27.47
CA ILE A 488 -30.38 12.51 -28.94
C ILE A 488 -31.41 11.48 -29.43
N GLY A 489 -32.11 10.75 -28.55
CA GLY A 489 -33.20 9.84 -28.95
C GLY A 489 -33.40 8.63 -28.02
N VAL A 490 -34.31 7.71 -28.35
CA VAL A 490 -34.54 6.44 -27.63
C VAL A 490 -33.64 5.32 -28.19
N GLY A 491 -33.03 4.49 -27.32
CA GLY A 491 -32.00 3.50 -27.68
C GLY A 491 -32.54 2.11 -28.07
N GLN A 492 -31.79 1.39 -28.93
CA GLN A 492 -32.18 0.14 -29.61
C GLN A 492 -32.57 -1.06 -28.71
N ASN A 493 -32.11 -1.12 -27.45
CA ASN A 493 -32.33 -2.29 -26.58
C ASN A 493 -33.76 -2.39 -26.00
N ILE A 494 -34.74 -1.74 -26.61
CA ILE A 494 -36.16 -1.85 -26.25
C ILE A 494 -36.86 -2.94 -27.10
N LEU A 495 -36.24 -3.46 -28.18
CA LEU A 495 -36.93 -4.25 -29.21
C LEU A 495 -36.09 -5.46 -29.69
N ASP A 496 -36.74 -6.60 -29.98
CA ASP A 496 -36.14 -7.81 -30.58
C ASP A 496 -35.60 -7.56 -32.00
N ASP A 497 -34.61 -8.35 -32.46
CA ASP A 497 -33.95 -8.20 -33.78
C ASP A 497 -34.95 -8.22 -34.96
N ASP A 498 -36.02 -9.01 -34.88
CA ASP A 498 -37.10 -9.06 -35.88
C ASP A 498 -37.91 -7.74 -35.95
N ILE A 499 -37.97 -7.00 -34.84
CA ILE A 499 -38.64 -5.68 -34.76
C ILE A 499 -37.72 -4.59 -35.30
N VAL A 500 -36.41 -4.72 -35.09
CA VAL A 500 -35.40 -3.82 -35.66
C VAL A 500 -35.37 -3.95 -37.19
N ASP A 501 -35.45 -5.17 -37.73
CA ASP A 501 -35.53 -5.42 -39.16
C ASP A 501 -36.86 -4.91 -39.76
N GLY A 502 -37.99 -5.11 -39.06
CA GLY A 502 -39.28 -4.52 -39.45
C GLY A 502 -39.31 -2.99 -39.41
N LEU A 503 -38.57 -2.36 -38.49
CA LEU A 503 -38.41 -0.90 -38.41
C LEU A 503 -37.48 -0.36 -39.51
N ASN A 504 -36.42 -1.10 -39.86
CA ASN A 504 -35.55 -0.79 -40.98
C ASN A 504 -36.29 -0.92 -42.32
N ASP A 505 -37.17 -1.91 -42.49
CA ASP A 505 -38.03 -2.06 -43.69
C ASP A 505 -39.07 -0.93 -43.82
N ILE A 506 -39.61 -0.42 -42.70
CA ILE A 506 -40.47 0.78 -42.68
C ILE A 506 -39.64 2.03 -43.04
N GLN A 507 -38.40 2.12 -42.56
CA GLN A 507 -37.47 3.21 -42.86
C GLN A 507 -37.00 3.20 -44.31
N ASP A 508 -36.80 2.03 -44.91
CA ASP A 508 -36.49 1.83 -46.33
C ASP A 508 -37.71 2.09 -47.21
N GLY A 509 -38.92 1.76 -46.74
CA GLY A 509 -40.18 2.12 -47.38
C GLY A 509 -40.49 3.63 -47.36
N LEU A 510 -40.09 4.34 -46.30
CA LEU A 510 -40.26 5.80 -46.15
C LEU A 510 -39.19 6.59 -46.92
N SER A 511 -37.95 6.09 -46.97
CA SER A 511 -36.86 6.71 -47.73
C SER A 511 -36.95 6.43 -49.24
N GLY A 512 -37.47 5.26 -49.65
CA GLY A 512 -37.68 4.88 -51.04
C GLY A 512 -38.75 5.67 -51.81
N ILE A 513 -39.58 6.49 -51.14
CA ILE A 513 -40.64 7.29 -51.78
C ILE A 513 -40.15 8.70 -52.15
N SER A 514 -39.00 9.15 -51.63
CA SER A 514 -38.35 10.40 -52.06
C SER A 514 -38.02 10.39 -53.55
N ASP A 515 -37.66 9.23 -54.11
CA ASP A 515 -36.98 9.16 -55.40
C ASP A 515 -37.77 8.40 -56.49
N GLY A 516 -39.02 8.01 -56.24
CA GLY A 516 -39.77 7.14 -57.16
C GLY A 516 -41.27 7.38 -57.23
N LEU A 517 -41.70 8.30 -58.09
CA LEU A 517 -43.07 8.34 -58.59
C LEU A 517 -43.38 7.07 -59.40
N GLY A 518 -44.40 6.30 -58.98
CA GLY A 518 -45.13 5.44 -59.91
C GLY A 518 -45.38 4.00 -59.45
N GLY A 519 -46.11 3.80 -58.35
CA GLY A 519 -46.70 2.48 -58.09
C GLY A 519 -47.20 2.31 -56.66
N VAL A 520 -48.43 2.78 -56.40
CA VAL A 520 -49.48 2.21 -55.52
C VAL A 520 -50.32 3.38 -54.96
N ILE A 521 -51.33 3.79 -55.73
CA ILE A 521 -52.19 4.96 -55.45
C ILE A 521 -53.14 4.73 -54.24
N GLY A 522 -53.27 3.49 -53.74
CA GLY A 522 -54.02 3.21 -52.50
C GLY A 522 -53.22 3.36 -51.20
N ASN A 523 -51.88 3.33 -51.27
CA ASN A 523 -51.00 3.26 -50.09
C ASN A 523 -50.43 4.62 -49.68
N LEU A 524 -50.43 5.59 -50.60
CA LEU A 524 -49.91 6.92 -50.33
C LEU A 524 -50.78 7.68 -49.33
N ASP A 525 -52.11 7.49 -49.35
CA ASP A 525 -53.04 8.21 -48.47
C ASP A 525 -52.85 7.84 -46.99
N SER A 526 -52.67 6.56 -46.67
CA SER A 526 -52.46 6.12 -45.28
C SER A 526 -51.07 6.46 -44.75
N ILE A 527 -50.03 6.38 -45.60
CA ILE A 527 -48.67 6.78 -45.25
C ILE A 527 -48.59 8.31 -45.10
N ASN A 528 -49.23 9.07 -45.99
CA ASN A 528 -49.35 10.52 -45.86
C ASN A 528 -50.15 10.90 -44.62
N LYS A 529 -51.27 10.23 -44.33
CA LYS A 529 -52.02 10.44 -43.08
C LYS A 529 -51.18 10.14 -41.85
N MET A 530 -50.37 9.08 -41.85
CA MET A 530 -49.48 8.78 -40.74
C MET A 530 -48.38 9.83 -40.59
N ARG A 531 -47.77 10.27 -41.70
CA ARG A 531 -46.79 11.36 -41.71
C ARG A 531 -47.42 12.67 -41.23
N ASP A 532 -48.64 12.98 -41.64
CA ASP A 532 -49.36 14.18 -41.26
C ASP A 532 -49.75 14.11 -39.76
N ILE A 533 -50.25 12.96 -39.28
CA ILE A 533 -50.50 12.71 -37.84
C ILE A 533 -49.20 12.87 -37.03
N LEU A 534 -48.09 12.29 -37.47
CA LEU A 534 -46.84 12.39 -36.73
C LEU A 534 -46.32 13.83 -36.75
N GLY A 535 -46.30 14.48 -37.92
CA GLY A 535 -45.85 15.85 -38.12
C GLY A 535 -46.67 16.90 -37.37
N ASP A 536 -47.98 16.73 -37.29
CA ASP A 536 -48.89 17.63 -36.58
C ASP A 536 -48.76 17.51 -35.05
N ASN A 537 -48.08 16.48 -34.54
CA ASN A 537 -47.94 16.20 -33.11
C ASN A 537 -46.49 16.33 -32.60
N ILE A 538 -45.65 17.09 -33.31
CA ILE A 538 -44.27 17.44 -32.92
C ILE A 538 -44.26 18.78 -32.14
N PRO A 539 -43.28 19.04 -31.25
CA PRO A 539 -43.20 20.32 -30.57
C PRO A 539 -43.22 21.52 -31.53
N PRO A 540 -44.08 22.54 -31.30
CA PRO A 540 -44.20 23.69 -32.20
C PRO A 540 -42.87 24.43 -32.43
N TRP A 541 -42.06 24.56 -31.38
CA TRP A 541 -40.75 25.22 -31.46
C TRP A 541 -39.79 24.54 -32.43
N LEU A 542 -39.90 23.22 -32.62
CA LEU A 542 -39.02 22.46 -33.51
C LEU A 542 -39.42 22.71 -34.98
N ILE A 543 -40.72 22.73 -35.25
CA ILE A 543 -41.26 23.07 -36.58
C ILE A 543 -40.91 24.51 -36.95
N ASP A 544 -41.10 25.45 -36.02
CA ASP A 544 -40.76 26.87 -36.22
C ASP A 544 -39.25 27.04 -36.47
N SER A 545 -38.40 26.34 -35.72
CA SER A 545 -36.95 26.40 -35.89
C SER A 545 -36.51 25.89 -37.27
N ILE A 546 -37.08 24.76 -37.73
CA ILE A 546 -36.81 24.23 -39.06
C ILE A 546 -37.19 25.25 -40.14
N GLN A 547 -38.37 25.85 -40.04
CA GLN A 547 -38.83 26.84 -41.01
C GLN A 547 -37.94 28.09 -41.02
N ILE A 548 -37.57 28.61 -39.84
CA ILE A 548 -36.69 29.78 -39.70
C ILE A 548 -35.32 29.50 -40.34
N ILE A 549 -34.73 28.33 -40.08
CA ILE A 549 -33.42 27.98 -40.66
C ILE A 549 -33.52 27.77 -42.17
N GLN A 550 -34.59 27.16 -42.68
CA GLN A 550 -34.84 27.03 -44.13
C GLN A 550 -34.95 28.40 -44.81
N ASP A 551 -35.68 29.34 -44.20
CA ASP A 551 -35.83 30.71 -44.71
C ASP A 551 -34.48 31.47 -44.68
N LEU A 552 -33.66 31.27 -43.64
CA LEU A 552 -32.32 31.87 -43.55
C LEU A 552 -31.37 31.31 -44.61
N ILE A 553 -31.43 30.00 -44.90
CA ILE A 553 -30.65 29.37 -45.98
C ILE A 553 -31.07 29.91 -47.35
N ALA A 554 -32.37 30.10 -47.57
CA ALA A 554 -32.90 30.61 -48.83
C ALA A 554 -32.50 32.08 -49.10
N ASN A 555 -32.32 32.87 -48.03
CA ASN A 555 -32.06 34.30 -48.12
C ASN A 555 -30.59 34.71 -47.88
N THR A 556 -29.70 33.78 -47.54
CA THR A 556 -28.27 34.06 -47.34
C THR A 556 -27.46 33.91 -48.63
N SER A 557 -26.55 34.87 -48.88
CA SER A 557 -25.60 34.86 -49.99
C SER A 557 -24.16 34.48 -49.56
N ASP A 558 -23.95 34.16 -48.28
CA ASP A 558 -22.65 33.73 -47.74
C ASP A 558 -22.58 32.19 -47.71
N ASP A 559 -21.70 31.61 -48.52
CA ASP A 559 -21.55 30.16 -48.68
C ASP A 559 -21.08 29.45 -47.39
N GLY A 560 -20.23 30.10 -46.58
CA GLY A 560 -19.75 29.54 -45.32
C GLY A 560 -20.81 29.57 -44.21
N LEU A 561 -21.67 30.59 -44.21
CA LEU A 561 -22.85 30.63 -43.35
C LEU A 561 -23.91 29.63 -43.82
N LYS A 562 -24.10 29.49 -45.12
CA LYS A 562 -25.03 28.54 -45.74
C LYS A 562 -24.69 27.09 -45.37
N GLU A 563 -23.41 26.71 -45.40
CA GLU A 563 -22.94 25.38 -44.98
C GLU A 563 -23.25 25.10 -43.50
N LYS A 564 -23.02 26.09 -42.62
CA LYS A 564 -23.33 25.96 -41.19
C LYS A 564 -24.83 25.86 -40.91
N LEU A 565 -25.64 26.67 -41.60
CA LEU A 565 -27.09 26.61 -41.48
C LEU A 565 -27.64 25.30 -42.05
N GLN A 566 -27.06 24.78 -43.13
CA GLN A 566 -27.44 23.47 -43.70
C GLN A 566 -27.17 22.35 -42.70
N LYS A 567 -26.00 22.37 -42.04
CA LYS A 567 -25.70 21.40 -40.99
C LYS A 567 -26.68 21.49 -39.81
N LEU A 568 -27.04 22.69 -39.39
CA LEU A 568 -28.04 22.90 -38.34
C LEU A 568 -29.45 22.43 -38.78
N LEU A 569 -29.81 22.65 -40.04
CA LEU A 569 -31.05 22.14 -40.63
C LEU A 569 -31.07 20.61 -40.64
N ASP A 570 -29.95 19.97 -40.95
CA ASP A 570 -29.83 18.50 -40.93
C ASP A 570 -29.99 17.95 -39.51
N GLU A 571 -29.43 18.65 -38.51
CA GLU A 571 -29.58 18.34 -37.08
C GLU A 571 -31.04 18.50 -36.60
N LEU A 572 -31.71 19.59 -36.96
CA LEU A 572 -33.12 19.81 -36.62
C LEU A 572 -34.06 18.81 -37.32
N ASN A 573 -33.78 18.48 -38.59
CA ASN A 573 -34.52 17.44 -39.31
C ASN A 573 -34.28 16.05 -38.70
N GLN A 574 -33.09 15.79 -38.15
CA GLN A 574 -32.84 14.57 -37.39
C GLN A 574 -33.68 14.55 -36.11
N GLN A 575 -33.72 15.65 -35.35
CA GLN A 575 -34.57 15.74 -34.17
C GLN A 575 -36.05 15.53 -34.49
N LYS A 576 -36.53 16.09 -35.62
CA LYS A 576 -37.90 15.84 -36.10
C LYS A 576 -38.14 14.34 -36.30
N ARG A 577 -37.22 13.65 -36.98
CA ARG A 577 -37.30 12.19 -37.19
C ARG A 577 -37.28 11.42 -35.87
N ASP A 578 -36.48 11.84 -34.90
CA ASP A 578 -36.40 11.19 -33.59
C ASP A 578 -37.72 11.31 -32.82
N TRP A 579 -38.41 12.46 -32.92
CA TRP A 579 -39.76 12.65 -32.37
C TRP A 579 -40.81 11.77 -33.06
N GLU A 580 -40.76 11.66 -34.39
CA GLU A 580 -41.66 10.78 -35.15
C GLU A 580 -41.47 9.30 -34.75
N LEU A 581 -40.22 8.86 -34.61
CA LEU A 581 -39.86 7.52 -34.16
C LEU A 581 -40.27 7.26 -32.70
N MET A 582 -40.19 8.28 -31.83
CA MET A 582 -40.62 8.15 -30.44
C MET A 582 -42.09 7.74 -30.31
N TYR A 583 -43.00 8.37 -31.06
CA TYR A 583 -44.42 8.02 -31.05
C TYR A 583 -44.69 6.61 -31.55
N ILE A 584 -43.98 6.18 -32.61
CA ILE A 584 -44.09 4.84 -33.16
C ILE A 584 -43.60 3.81 -32.14
N ASN A 585 -42.43 4.05 -31.55
CA ASN A 585 -41.83 3.18 -30.54
C ASN A 585 -42.74 3.07 -29.32
N LEU A 586 -43.30 4.18 -28.83
CA LEU A 586 -44.21 4.18 -27.70
C LEU A 586 -45.43 3.30 -27.96
N VAL A 587 -46.07 3.41 -29.13
CA VAL A 587 -47.23 2.58 -29.48
C VAL A 587 -46.83 1.10 -29.57
N ILE A 588 -45.70 0.77 -30.20
CA ILE A 588 -45.20 -0.62 -30.29
C ILE A 588 -44.92 -1.19 -28.90
N THR A 589 -44.25 -0.43 -28.04
CA THR A 589 -43.95 -0.84 -26.67
C THR A 589 -45.21 -1.04 -25.84
N LEU A 590 -46.22 -0.16 -25.99
CA LEU A 590 -47.51 -0.33 -25.31
C LEU A 590 -48.23 -1.60 -25.76
N VAL A 591 -48.21 -1.91 -27.06
CA VAL A 591 -48.75 -3.17 -27.60
C VAL A 591 -48.03 -4.39 -27.01
N HIS A 592 -46.69 -4.40 -27.01
CA HIS A 592 -45.89 -5.50 -26.47
C HIS A 592 -46.12 -5.70 -24.97
N ASN A 593 -46.02 -4.63 -24.18
CA ASN A 593 -46.25 -4.68 -22.74
C ASN A 593 -47.65 -5.20 -22.41
N LYS A 594 -48.65 -4.77 -23.20
CA LYS A 594 -50.01 -5.25 -23.02
C LYS A 594 -50.15 -6.70 -23.45
N PHE A 595 -49.48 -7.12 -24.52
CA PHE A 595 -49.47 -8.50 -24.98
C PHE A 595 -48.94 -9.44 -23.90
N ASP A 596 -47.79 -9.13 -23.30
CA ASP A 596 -47.19 -9.94 -22.25
C ASP A 596 -48.12 -10.09 -21.04
N THR A 597 -48.70 -8.96 -20.61
CA THR A 597 -49.69 -8.94 -19.53
C THR A 597 -50.89 -9.82 -19.88
N CYS A 598 -51.35 -9.75 -21.13
CA CYS A 598 -52.47 -10.51 -21.65
C CYS A 598 -52.16 -12.00 -21.80
N GLU A 599 -50.93 -12.40 -22.09
CA GLU A 599 -50.52 -13.81 -22.14
C GLU A 599 -50.51 -14.45 -20.75
N VAL A 600 -49.98 -13.74 -19.76
CA VAL A 600 -49.98 -14.20 -18.36
C VAL A 600 -51.41 -14.35 -17.83
N GLN A 601 -52.31 -13.44 -18.19
CA GLN A 601 -53.67 -13.40 -17.64
C GLN A 601 -54.72 -14.07 -18.54
N LYS A 602 -54.33 -14.78 -19.61
CA LYS A 602 -55.26 -15.22 -20.65
C LYS A 602 -56.40 -16.10 -20.16
N ASP A 603 -56.09 -17.09 -19.35
CA ASP A 603 -57.06 -18.06 -18.83
C ASP A 603 -57.95 -17.43 -17.76
N ILE A 604 -57.39 -16.52 -16.96
CA ILE A 604 -58.11 -15.78 -15.92
C ILE A 604 -59.12 -14.82 -16.56
N LEU A 605 -58.72 -14.06 -17.56
CA LEU A 605 -59.59 -13.11 -18.25
C LEU A 605 -60.69 -13.81 -19.03
N ALA A 606 -60.36 -14.91 -19.72
CA ALA A 606 -61.35 -15.75 -20.39
C ALA A 606 -62.33 -16.39 -19.39
N GLY A 607 -61.83 -16.89 -18.26
CA GLY A 607 -62.63 -17.44 -17.17
C GLY A 607 -63.58 -16.41 -16.56
N ASN A 608 -63.09 -15.22 -16.20
CA ASN A 608 -63.88 -14.12 -15.66
C ASN A 608 -64.96 -13.65 -16.65
N TYR A 609 -64.63 -13.56 -17.94
CA TYR A 609 -65.60 -13.23 -18.97
C TYR A 609 -66.69 -14.30 -19.08
N ASN A 610 -66.32 -15.56 -19.24
CA ASN A 610 -67.28 -16.67 -19.39
C ASN A 610 -68.18 -16.81 -18.14
N GLN A 611 -67.60 -16.69 -16.95
CA GLN A 611 -68.34 -16.76 -15.69
C GLN A 611 -69.32 -15.60 -15.52
N SER A 612 -68.89 -14.37 -15.84
CA SER A 612 -69.77 -13.19 -15.76
C SER A 612 -70.83 -13.17 -16.87
N ALA A 613 -70.53 -13.74 -18.05
CA ALA A 613 -71.48 -13.86 -19.15
C ALA A 613 -72.59 -14.88 -18.88
N ALA A 614 -72.28 -16.01 -18.22
CA ALA A 614 -73.24 -17.06 -17.87
C ALA A 614 -74.42 -16.55 -17.03
N VAL A 615 -74.19 -15.53 -16.20
CA VAL A 615 -75.24 -14.86 -15.39
C VAL A 615 -76.32 -14.21 -16.27
N PHE A 616 -75.99 -13.88 -17.51
CA PHE A 616 -76.89 -13.23 -18.47
C PHE A 616 -77.42 -14.19 -19.56
N GLU A 617 -77.09 -15.49 -19.53
CA GLU A 617 -77.60 -16.48 -20.50
C GLU A 617 -79.12 -16.67 -20.41
N ASP A 618 -79.73 -16.39 -19.26
CA ASP A 618 -81.19 -16.45 -19.04
C ASP A 618 -81.92 -15.12 -19.33
N VAL A 619 -81.19 -14.02 -19.61
CA VAL A 619 -81.80 -12.74 -20.01
C VAL A 619 -81.89 -12.71 -21.52
N SER A 620 -83.10 -12.91 -22.04
CA SER A 620 -83.43 -12.79 -23.46
C SER A 620 -83.14 -11.37 -23.98
N LEU A 621 -81.89 -11.12 -24.35
CA LEU A 621 -81.57 -10.07 -25.30
C LEU A 621 -82.08 -10.55 -26.65
N ILE A 622 -82.87 -9.72 -27.33
CA ILE A 622 -83.67 -10.08 -28.52
C ILE A 622 -82.81 -10.57 -29.73
N ASN A 623 -81.48 -10.68 -29.58
CA ASN A 623 -80.57 -11.36 -30.51
C ASN A 623 -79.59 -12.34 -29.82
N GLY A 624 -80.06 -13.15 -28.86
CA GLY A 624 -79.29 -14.23 -28.24
C GLY A 624 -78.11 -13.76 -27.38
N PRO A 625 -77.44 -14.67 -26.65
CA PRO A 625 -76.15 -14.32 -26.07
C PRO A 625 -75.23 -14.02 -27.24
N ASN A 626 -74.87 -12.75 -27.44
CA ASN A 626 -73.70 -12.39 -28.22
C ASN A 626 -72.51 -13.05 -27.54
N LYS A 627 -72.25 -14.33 -27.87
CA LYS A 627 -70.90 -14.87 -27.80
C LYS A 627 -70.02 -13.82 -28.44
N ALA A 628 -68.94 -13.43 -27.75
CA ALA A 628 -67.99 -12.49 -28.32
C ALA A 628 -67.71 -12.98 -29.75
N PRO A 629 -67.96 -12.15 -30.78
CA PRO A 629 -67.78 -12.62 -32.14
C PRO A 629 -66.37 -13.21 -32.23
N PRO A 630 -66.21 -14.43 -32.77
CA PRO A 630 -64.88 -14.99 -32.95
C PRO A 630 -64.08 -13.95 -33.73
N LEU A 631 -62.87 -13.64 -33.26
CA LEU A 631 -61.98 -12.72 -33.97
C LEU A 631 -61.95 -13.17 -35.43
N GLN A 632 -62.47 -12.36 -36.35
CA GLN A 632 -62.47 -12.71 -37.77
C GLN A 632 -61.03 -13.01 -38.18
N THR A 633 -60.83 -14.05 -38.99
CA THR A 633 -59.49 -14.52 -39.38
C THR A 633 -58.72 -13.51 -40.23
N GLU A 634 -59.42 -12.55 -40.82
CA GLU A 634 -58.86 -11.42 -41.56
C GLU A 634 -59.51 -10.11 -41.07
N LEU A 635 -58.80 -8.99 -41.20
CA LEU A 635 -59.19 -7.69 -40.67
C LEU A 635 -59.88 -6.87 -41.77
N ASP A 636 -61.06 -7.30 -42.22
CA ASP A 636 -61.82 -6.56 -43.24
C ASP A 636 -62.54 -5.36 -42.62
N THR A 637 -62.15 -4.14 -43.02
CA THR A 637 -62.78 -2.88 -42.57
C THR A 637 -63.98 -2.48 -43.43
N LYS A 638 -64.35 -3.25 -44.46
CA LYS A 638 -65.50 -2.93 -45.31
C LYS A 638 -66.80 -3.51 -44.77
N GLY A 639 -67.39 -2.71 -43.88
CA GLY A 639 -68.83 -2.56 -43.78
C GLY A 639 -69.52 -3.56 -42.87
N MET A 640 -69.56 -3.27 -41.57
CA MET A 640 -70.62 -3.76 -40.68
C MET A 640 -70.87 -2.73 -39.58
N GLY A 641 -71.94 -1.95 -39.74
CA GLY A 641 -72.47 -1.14 -38.65
C GLY A 641 -73.21 -2.03 -37.65
N MET A 642 -72.81 -1.98 -36.38
CA MET A 642 -73.65 -2.55 -35.31
C MET A 642 -74.75 -1.56 -34.93
N LYS A 643 -76.01 -2.01 -35.04
CA LYS A 643 -77.15 -1.34 -34.38
C LYS A 643 -77.02 -1.56 -32.88
N THR A 644 -76.82 -0.49 -32.13
CA THR A 644 -76.86 -0.48 -30.68
C THR A 644 -78.31 -0.58 -30.19
N PHE A 645 -78.58 -1.42 -29.19
CA PHE A 645 -79.68 -1.19 -28.27
C PHE A 645 -79.06 -0.58 -27.01
N ALA A 646 -79.38 0.68 -26.74
CA ALA A 646 -78.94 1.39 -25.55
C ALA A 646 -80.05 1.27 -24.50
N ILE A 647 -79.82 0.48 -23.47
CA ILE A 647 -80.39 0.74 -22.15
C ILE A 647 -79.27 1.42 -21.38
N SER A 648 -79.53 2.62 -20.86
CA SER A 648 -78.56 3.33 -20.04
C SER A 648 -78.32 2.56 -18.73
N ARG A 649 -77.14 2.73 -18.14
CA ARG A 649 -76.82 2.14 -16.83
C ARG A 649 -77.85 2.55 -15.77
N ASP A 650 -78.41 3.75 -15.90
CA ASP A 650 -79.40 4.29 -14.98
C ASP A 650 -80.77 3.62 -15.15
N GLU A 651 -81.18 3.32 -16.39
CA GLU A 651 -82.40 2.53 -16.68
C GLU A 651 -82.27 1.07 -16.18
N LEU A 652 -81.11 0.43 -16.35
CA LEU A 652 -80.87 -0.92 -15.83
C LEU A 652 -80.89 -0.95 -14.29
N ALA A 653 -80.34 0.07 -13.64
CA ALA A 653 -80.31 0.19 -12.19
C ALA A 653 -81.68 0.47 -11.58
N GLN A 654 -82.57 1.11 -12.34
CA GLN A 654 -83.93 1.43 -11.91
C GLN A 654 -84.84 0.19 -11.93
N ASP A 655 -84.72 -0.65 -12.96
CA ASP A 655 -85.58 -1.82 -13.13
C ASP A 655 -85.01 -3.09 -12.47
N TYR A 656 -83.67 -3.22 -12.37
CA TYR A 656 -82.99 -4.40 -11.85
C TYR A 656 -81.74 -4.03 -11.01
N PRO A 657 -81.90 -3.44 -9.82
CA PRO A 657 -80.78 -2.99 -8.98
C PRO A 657 -79.83 -4.13 -8.59
N GLU A 658 -80.33 -5.35 -8.41
CA GLU A 658 -79.51 -6.53 -8.08
C GLU A 658 -78.61 -6.98 -9.24
N MET A 659 -79.00 -6.71 -10.48
CA MET A 659 -78.23 -7.03 -11.69
C MET A 659 -77.19 -5.97 -12.03
N THR A 660 -77.25 -4.79 -11.40
CA THR A 660 -76.39 -3.65 -11.75
C THR A 660 -74.91 -3.94 -11.47
N GLN A 661 -74.60 -4.57 -10.33
CA GLN A 661 -73.24 -4.96 -9.99
C GLN A 661 -72.75 -6.11 -10.87
N GLN A 662 -73.61 -7.08 -11.17
CA GLN A 662 -73.29 -8.19 -12.07
C GLN A 662 -73.01 -7.70 -13.49
N TYR A 663 -73.74 -6.68 -13.94
CA TYR A 663 -73.55 -6.04 -15.24
C TYR A 663 -72.26 -5.23 -15.29
N ALA A 664 -71.94 -4.49 -14.23
CA ALA A 664 -70.66 -3.79 -14.10
C ALA A 664 -69.47 -4.78 -14.12
N ASN A 665 -69.60 -5.92 -13.43
CA ASN A 665 -68.58 -6.97 -13.43
C ASN A 665 -68.43 -7.60 -14.82
N TYR A 666 -69.54 -7.87 -15.53
CA TYR A 666 -69.52 -8.34 -16.91
C TYR A 666 -68.87 -7.35 -17.88
N LEU A 667 -69.20 -6.05 -17.79
CA LEU A 667 -68.58 -5.02 -18.62
C LEU A 667 -67.07 -4.92 -18.38
N THR A 668 -66.64 -5.05 -17.12
CA THR A 668 -65.22 -5.04 -16.74
C THR A 668 -64.50 -6.26 -17.30
N ALA A 669 -65.06 -7.46 -17.12
CA ALA A 669 -64.51 -8.71 -17.64
C ALA A 669 -64.47 -8.70 -19.18
N ARG A 670 -65.52 -8.18 -19.82
CA ARG A 670 -65.60 -7.99 -21.28
C ARG A 670 -64.55 -7.01 -21.78
N LYS A 671 -64.34 -5.87 -21.10
CA LYS A 671 -63.30 -4.89 -21.47
C LYS A 671 -61.92 -5.52 -21.40
N GLY A 672 -61.59 -6.21 -20.31
CA GLY A 672 -60.31 -6.89 -20.13
C GLY A 672 -60.05 -7.97 -21.18
N TYR A 673 -61.06 -8.80 -21.46
CA TYR A 673 -60.97 -9.82 -22.52
C TYR A 673 -60.80 -9.21 -23.91
N ALA A 674 -61.61 -8.21 -24.27
CA ALA A 674 -61.58 -7.56 -25.58
C ALA A 674 -60.22 -6.92 -25.89
N VAL A 675 -59.67 -6.16 -24.93
CA VAL A 675 -58.34 -5.54 -25.04
C VAL A 675 -57.26 -6.60 -25.26
N CYS A 676 -57.29 -7.71 -24.53
CA CYS A 676 -56.31 -8.78 -24.71
C CYS A 676 -56.49 -9.56 -26.02
N ALA A 677 -57.73 -9.78 -26.44
CA ALA A 677 -58.05 -10.45 -27.69
C ALA A 677 -57.50 -9.67 -28.89
N ILE A 678 -57.72 -8.35 -28.93
CA ILE A 678 -57.21 -7.51 -30.02
C ILE A 678 -55.69 -7.34 -29.97
N THR A 679 -55.11 -7.23 -28.77
CA THR A 679 -53.66 -7.10 -28.60
C THR A 679 -52.93 -8.34 -29.12
N ARG A 680 -53.41 -9.56 -28.81
CA ARG A 680 -52.85 -10.79 -29.39
C ARG A 680 -52.97 -10.84 -30.90
N LYS A 681 -54.09 -10.38 -31.45
CA LYS A 681 -54.27 -10.33 -32.90
C LYS A 681 -53.26 -9.40 -33.55
N ILE A 682 -53.08 -8.19 -33.00
CA ILE A 682 -52.05 -7.24 -33.46
C ILE A 682 -50.66 -7.88 -33.37
N GLN A 683 -50.28 -8.48 -32.24
CA GLN A 683 -48.97 -9.11 -32.06
C GLN A 683 -48.73 -10.26 -33.05
N SER A 684 -49.74 -11.10 -33.29
CA SER A 684 -49.63 -12.21 -34.25
C SER A 684 -49.46 -11.76 -35.70
N GLU A 685 -49.88 -10.53 -36.01
CA GLU A 685 -49.69 -9.92 -37.32
C GLU A 685 -48.33 -9.22 -37.47
N ILE A 686 -47.64 -8.92 -36.35
CA ILE A 686 -46.28 -8.35 -36.32
C ILE A 686 -45.20 -9.42 -36.56
N GLY A 687 -45.37 -10.65 -36.06
CA GLY A 687 -44.31 -11.67 -35.99
C GLY A 687 -44.35 -12.84 -37.01
N ASN A 688 -44.81 -12.66 -38.25
CA ASN A 688 -44.89 -13.77 -39.24
C ASN A 688 -43.87 -13.60 -40.40
N PRO A 689 -43.06 -14.62 -40.77
CA PRO A 689 -41.90 -14.47 -41.68
C PRO A 689 -42.19 -14.22 -43.17
N ASP A 690 -43.43 -14.27 -43.64
CA ASP A 690 -43.78 -14.03 -45.05
C ASP A 690 -43.95 -12.51 -45.33
N GLY A 691 -42.83 -11.80 -45.23
CA GLY A 691 -42.70 -10.37 -44.88
C GLY A 691 -43.18 -9.27 -45.84
N ASN A 692 -43.74 -9.52 -47.04
CA ASN A 692 -43.98 -8.40 -47.98
C ASN A 692 -45.41 -7.83 -48.05
N ASN A 693 -46.45 -8.54 -47.60
CA ASN A 693 -47.84 -8.07 -47.75
C ASN A 693 -48.54 -7.63 -46.46
N ARG A 694 -47.96 -7.83 -45.27
CA ARG A 694 -48.62 -7.54 -43.98
C ARG A 694 -48.02 -6.43 -43.14
N VAL A 695 -46.78 -5.99 -43.40
CA VAL A 695 -46.27 -4.69 -42.92
C VAL A 695 -47.22 -3.55 -43.36
N ARG A 696 -47.81 -3.68 -44.56
CA ARG A 696 -48.86 -2.80 -45.10
C ARG A 696 -50.15 -2.79 -44.28
N GLU A 697 -50.62 -3.96 -43.84
CA GLU A 697 -51.83 -4.11 -43.00
C GLU A 697 -51.59 -3.57 -41.58
N PHE A 698 -50.41 -3.80 -41.03
CA PHE A 698 -50.00 -3.27 -39.73
C PHE A 698 -49.90 -1.74 -39.75
N ALA A 699 -49.30 -1.14 -40.78
CA ALA A 699 -49.25 0.31 -40.97
C ALA A 699 -50.65 0.95 -41.10
N LEU A 700 -51.56 0.31 -41.85
CA LEU A 700 -52.96 0.74 -41.96
C LEU A 700 -53.67 0.74 -40.59
N LYS A 701 -53.42 -0.28 -39.76
CA LYS A 701 -54.02 -0.42 -38.42
C LYS A 701 -53.37 0.50 -37.38
N LEU A 702 -52.07 0.74 -37.49
CA LEU A 702 -51.33 1.77 -36.75
C LEU A 702 -51.82 3.17 -37.07
N THR A 703 -52.32 3.43 -38.28
CA THR A 703 -52.92 4.75 -38.60
C THR A 703 -54.22 4.96 -37.80
N VAL A 704 -55.02 3.89 -37.63
CA VAL A 704 -56.30 3.92 -36.90
C VAL A 704 -56.08 3.97 -35.38
N VAL A 705 -55.14 3.19 -34.86
CA VAL A 705 -54.80 3.12 -33.43
C VAL A 705 -53.93 4.31 -33.02
N GLY A 706 -52.97 4.67 -33.85
CA GLY A 706 -52.04 5.78 -33.65
C GLY A 706 -52.74 7.13 -33.62
N ALA A 707 -53.73 7.40 -34.48
CA ALA A 707 -54.50 8.65 -34.38
C ALA A 707 -55.24 8.78 -33.03
N ASP A 708 -55.85 7.68 -32.57
CA ASP A 708 -56.60 7.60 -31.30
C ASP A 708 -55.67 7.62 -30.06
N ILE A 709 -54.34 7.51 -30.23
CA ILE A 709 -53.32 7.54 -29.16
C ILE A 709 -52.46 8.81 -29.20
N ILE A 710 -51.90 9.16 -30.36
CA ILE A 710 -50.93 10.24 -30.56
C ILE A 710 -51.54 11.60 -30.21
N GLN A 711 -52.80 11.86 -30.58
CA GLN A 711 -53.46 13.13 -30.26
C GLN A 711 -53.66 13.34 -28.74
N PRO A 712 -54.21 12.36 -27.98
CA PRO A 712 -54.23 12.45 -26.52
C PRO A 712 -52.83 12.59 -25.89
N LEU A 713 -51.83 11.88 -26.44
CA LEU A 713 -50.46 11.99 -25.97
C LEU A 713 -49.88 13.38 -26.18
N ARG A 714 -50.16 14.02 -27.33
CA ARG A 714 -49.78 15.41 -27.57
C ARG A 714 -50.36 16.33 -26.49
N ALA A 715 -51.63 16.17 -26.12
CA ALA A 715 -52.24 17.00 -25.09
C ALA A 715 -51.54 16.81 -23.72
N ILE A 716 -51.01 15.61 -23.46
CA ILE A 716 -50.16 15.34 -22.29
C ILE A 716 -48.81 16.06 -22.46
N PHE A 717 -48.13 15.95 -23.60
CA PHE A 717 -46.88 16.69 -23.85
C PHE A 717 -47.05 18.21 -23.73
N GLU A 718 -48.12 18.78 -24.29
CA GLU A 718 -48.44 20.21 -24.20
C GLU A 718 -48.67 20.68 -22.76
N ARG A 719 -49.36 19.86 -21.94
CA ARG A 719 -49.62 20.15 -20.52
C ARG A 719 -48.33 20.38 -19.74
N TYR A 720 -47.25 19.71 -20.14
CA TYR A 720 -45.93 19.78 -19.52
C TYR A 720 -44.91 20.50 -20.39
N ASN A 721 -45.37 21.35 -21.31
CA ASN A 721 -44.52 22.19 -22.16
C ASN A 721 -43.48 21.40 -22.96
N TRP A 722 -43.82 20.17 -23.36
CA TRP A 722 -42.94 19.25 -24.10
C TRP A 722 -41.62 18.93 -23.36
N ASP A 723 -41.55 19.19 -22.06
CA ASP A 723 -40.40 18.87 -21.22
C ASP A 723 -40.56 17.47 -20.62
N LEU A 724 -39.88 16.51 -21.23
CA LEU A 724 -39.86 15.11 -20.83
C LEU A 724 -39.42 14.93 -19.36
N ASN A 725 -38.53 15.80 -18.85
CA ASN A 725 -38.06 15.72 -17.46
C ASN A 725 -39.12 16.16 -16.45
N THR A 726 -40.00 17.07 -16.86
CA THR A 726 -41.13 17.49 -16.03
C THR A 726 -42.19 16.40 -16.02
N MET A 727 -42.47 15.77 -17.16
CA MET A 727 -43.42 14.65 -17.26
C MET A 727 -43.01 13.43 -16.44
N GLU A 728 -41.71 13.12 -16.37
CA GLU A 728 -41.20 11.99 -15.60
C GLU A 728 -41.49 12.04 -14.09
N LYS A 729 -41.76 13.25 -13.56
CA LYS A 729 -42.06 13.47 -12.14
C LYS A 729 -43.53 13.18 -11.78
N HIS A 730 -44.34 12.82 -12.77
CA HIS A 730 -45.77 12.58 -12.65
C HIS A 730 -46.10 11.10 -12.95
N PRO A 731 -45.91 10.18 -11.97
CA PRO A 731 -46.13 8.75 -12.17
C PRO A 731 -47.57 8.41 -12.58
N GLU A 732 -48.54 9.25 -12.25
CA GLU A 732 -49.95 9.17 -12.68
C GLU A 732 -50.13 9.20 -14.21
N LEU A 733 -49.14 9.72 -14.95
CA LEU A 733 -49.19 9.74 -16.41
C LEU A 733 -49.11 8.34 -17.01
N ASN A 734 -48.46 7.39 -16.33
CA ASN A 734 -48.43 6.01 -16.79
C ASN A 734 -49.84 5.40 -16.83
N ASP A 735 -50.66 5.70 -15.81
CA ASP A 735 -52.04 5.25 -15.74
C ASP A 735 -52.91 5.97 -16.80
N GLU A 736 -52.70 7.27 -17.01
CA GLU A 736 -53.40 8.06 -18.05
C GLU A 736 -53.07 7.53 -19.46
N VAL A 737 -51.80 7.22 -19.73
CA VAL A 737 -51.33 6.66 -21.01
C VAL A 737 -51.84 5.23 -21.21
N GLU A 738 -51.82 4.39 -20.18
CA GLU A 738 -52.36 3.03 -20.26
C GLU A 738 -53.88 3.07 -20.51
N GLU A 739 -54.61 4.01 -19.90
CA GLU A 739 -56.03 4.19 -20.15
C GLU A 739 -56.32 4.63 -21.58
N ILE A 740 -55.59 5.62 -22.10
CA ILE A 740 -55.67 6.07 -23.50
C ILE A 740 -55.46 4.88 -24.44
N PHE A 741 -54.41 4.11 -24.20
CA PHE A 741 -54.06 2.94 -25.01
C PHE A 741 -55.13 1.85 -24.97
N ASN A 742 -55.61 1.48 -23.77
CA ASN A 742 -56.67 0.49 -23.59
C ASN A 742 -57.97 0.92 -24.28
N ASN A 743 -58.31 2.20 -24.22
CA ASN A 743 -59.50 2.75 -24.88
C ASN A 743 -59.34 2.76 -26.41
N ALA A 744 -58.14 3.05 -26.94
CA ALA A 744 -57.86 2.96 -28.37
C ALA A 744 -57.97 1.51 -28.89
N LEU A 745 -57.44 0.54 -28.15
CA LEU A 745 -57.58 -0.88 -28.46
C LEU A 745 -59.03 -1.36 -28.39
N LEU A 746 -59.79 -0.89 -27.40
CA LEU A 746 -61.20 -1.21 -27.26
C LEU A 746 -62.03 -0.66 -28.43
N LYS A 747 -61.76 0.60 -28.83
CA LYS A 747 -62.36 1.18 -30.04
C LYS A 747 -62.02 0.36 -31.27
N LEU A 748 -60.76 -0.08 -31.42
CA LEU A 748 -60.36 -0.94 -32.52
C LEU A 748 -61.12 -2.27 -32.50
N TYR A 749 -61.16 -2.94 -31.35
CA TYR A 749 -61.86 -4.22 -31.18
C TYR A 749 -63.34 -4.12 -31.57
N TYR A 750 -64.02 -3.02 -31.24
CA TYR A 750 -65.43 -2.83 -31.62
C TYR A 750 -65.64 -2.36 -33.07
N ARG A 751 -64.59 -1.86 -33.74
CA ARG A 751 -64.62 -1.57 -35.18
C ARG A 751 -64.46 -2.84 -36.03
N LEU A 752 -64.01 -3.95 -35.42
CA LEU A 752 -63.83 -5.29 -36.02
C LEU A 752 -64.98 -6.22 -35.63
#